data_AF-A0AA43CDD3-F1
#
_entry.id   AF-A0AA43CDD3-F1
#
_cell.length_a   1.000
_cell.length_b   1.000
_cell.length_c   1.000
_cell.angle_alpha   90.00
_cell.angle_beta   90.00
_cell.angle_gamma   90.00
#
_symmetry.space_group_name_H-M   'P 1'
#
loop_
_entity.id
_entity.type
_entity.pdbx_description
1 polymer ?
#
loop_
_entity_poly.entity_id
_entity_poly.type
_entity_poly.pdbx_seq_one_letter_code
_entity_poly.pdbx_strand_id
1 'polypeptide(L)'
;MNNPKAVIHVDLDGAADIFGCHGLSWESETDPIFESGLSACLDFLDVHQLKATLFVIARDLENPAKLALLQDAVARGHEIASHTMHHAWLSDCSSEQKRAEIFESKAALEKTLGVNVGGFRAPSYKIDREALELVAEAGYRYDSSVYPDSAFARRIGVPSILSTPSRPLLDRDLIELPMPSHRPAPFPFHPSYGQVLGGWYSRWRLNAFRRSGNPLVLLFHLADFAAPLAKSELKGHKSKIYTQSHLSQRSKLRHCEEVIEQVKALYDTTTTDRLVEQGTRSRDLVLGISTTHETGSSLFDGHNCLAAISEERMDRVKFSTIYPPEKSIRAVIETAGVSPERITDVVVAGIPGGKLFRRMVANQWADTSDFHGWNDYFPHFNKLLYRVYAWKRALGYGRVITFLKQAYGIEPRLHFVPHHLCHASSVYRTAPFDDALIVTADGVGDYDSMSVSYGMEGRIRHLHTIEYPHSLGQFYTACTQVLGFKANRHEGKITGLSGFGEAKPDLYDKVRSTIRVSGPGFQLDKRYYSEGIIRGFGFGSMMRGESLFEALQYRNYKQPLARLLEGYSREDVAHVFQRILEEELIAIVRPFAEQTAARNLCLSGGIFANVKANAALFHAFGFENVYIYPNMGDGGLGPGAALELMQAEPTPSDSMYLGPEYSEAQMVEALDAVADEGLTYERLDDPETRIAELLAEKNVIARFDGRMEFGPRALCNRTILYSTTEPEANDWLNKRLGRTEFMPFAPVVMAEHADRLFPSVKGMEHACKFMTIILDCTEWMKEHCPAVVHVDGTARPQFITPEINPSIYRILERYNELTGIPVLVNTSFNMHEEPIVCSPKDAIRAYLSSRLDYLAMGPFLATIKSETQQDE
;
A
#
# COMPACT_ATOMS: atom_id res chain seq x y z
N MET A 1 22.77 14.62 14.39
CA MET A 1 21.49 14.72 13.69
C MET A 1 21.31 16.18 13.33
N ASN A 2 21.12 16.52 12.06
CA ASN A 2 20.84 17.89 11.65
C ASN A 2 19.46 18.31 12.19
N ASN A 3 19.30 19.58 12.58
CA ASN A 3 17.99 20.06 12.98
C ASN A 3 17.05 20.09 11.75
N PRO A 4 15.74 19.83 11.94
CA PRO A 4 14.76 19.99 10.85
C PRO A 4 14.72 21.44 10.36
N LYS A 5 14.22 21.66 9.14
CA LYS A 5 14.17 23.00 8.53
C LYS A 5 12.94 23.79 9.00
N ALA A 6 13.06 25.11 9.03
CA ALA A 6 11.94 26.03 9.20
C ALA A 6 11.97 27.11 8.12
N VAL A 7 10.80 27.53 7.65
CA VAL A 7 10.61 28.65 6.75
C VAL A 7 9.77 29.72 7.43
N ILE A 8 10.07 30.97 7.14
CA ILE A 8 9.37 32.13 7.70
C ILE A 8 8.55 32.75 6.59
N HIS A 9 7.24 32.70 6.75
CA HIS A 9 6.28 33.29 5.84
C HIS A 9 5.76 34.60 6.43
N VAL A 10 5.58 35.61 5.59
CA VAL A 10 4.92 36.87 5.96
C VAL A 10 3.87 37.19 4.91
N ASP A 11 2.60 37.18 5.32
CA ASP A 11 1.50 37.62 4.46
C ASP A 11 1.42 39.15 4.55
N LEU A 12 1.55 39.82 3.41
CA LEU A 12 1.64 41.29 3.34
C LEU A 12 0.27 41.97 3.31
N ASP A 13 -0.61 41.57 4.22
CA ASP A 13 -1.95 42.13 4.33
C ASP A 13 -1.88 43.55 4.90
N GLY A 14 -2.34 44.51 4.10
CA GLY A 14 -2.49 45.89 4.52
C GLY A 14 -3.72 46.11 5.41
N ALA A 15 -3.90 47.34 5.86
CA ALA A 15 -5.12 47.71 6.59
C ALA A 15 -6.37 47.41 5.74
N ALA A 16 -6.36 47.79 4.46
CA ALA A 16 -7.49 47.58 3.55
C ALA A 16 -7.88 46.10 3.42
N ASP A 17 -6.91 45.20 3.32
CA ASP A 17 -7.16 43.76 3.14
C ASP A 17 -7.70 43.13 4.43
N ILE A 18 -7.12 43.49 5.58
CA ILE A 18 -7.55 43.01 6.90
C ILE A 18 -8.97 43.50 7.23
N PHE A 19 -9.25 44.80 7.05
CA PHE A 19 -10.57 45.37 7.31
C PHE A 19 -11.61 44.84 6.30
N GLY A 20 -11.23 44.66 5.04
CA GLY A 20 -12.06 44.09 3.99
C GLY A 20 -12.56 42.68 4.31
N CYS A 21 -11.68 41.81 4.86
CA CYS A 21 -12.06 40.47 5.32
C CYS A 21 -13.14 40.47 6.43
N HIS A 22 -13.31 41.60 7.12
CA HIS A 22 -14.33 41.80 8.14
C HIS A 22 -15.52 42.66 7.67
N GLY A 23 -15.64 42.90 6.35
CA GLY A 23 -16.73 43.67 5.76
C GLY A 23 -16.64 45.18 6.03
N LEU A 24 -15.43 45.71 6.22
CA LEU A 24 -15.15 47.11 6.52
C LEU A 24 -14.28 47.73 5.43
N SER A 25 -14.49 49.00 5.10
CA SER A 25 -13.61 49.75 4.19
C SER A 25 -12.50 50.49 4.94
N TRP A 26 -11.32 50.57 4.34
CA TRP A 26 -10.22 51.43 4.79
C TRP A 26 -10.00 52.53 3.75
N GLU A 27 -10.42 53.75 4.07
CA GLU A 27 -10.37 54.90 3.17
C GLU A 27 -9.30 55.88 3.65
N SER A 28 -8.03 55.48 3.52
CA SER A 28 -6.87 56.33 3.78
C SER A 28 -5.86 56.18 2.64
N GLU A 29 -5.20 57.28 2.28
CA GLU A 29 -4.07 57.26 1.33
C GLU A 29 -2.84 56.54 1.91
N THR A 30 -2.75 56.48 3.24
CA THR A 30 -1.69 55.77 3.96
C THR A 30 -2.16 54.41 4.45
N ASP A 31 -1.26 53.44 4.42
CA ASP A 31 -1.47 52.11 4.98
C ASP A 31 -0.49 51.89 6.14
N PRO A 32 -0.81 52.38 7.34
CA PRO A 32 0.11 52.31 8.48
C PRO A 32 0.44 50.88 8.90
N ILE A 33 -0.44 49.90 8.62
CA ILE A 33 -0.11 48.48 8.87
C ILE A 33 0.96 48.03 7.89
N PHE A 34 0.81 48.33 6.60
CA PHE A 34 1.79 47.92 5.60
C PHE A 34 3.12 48.65 5.77
N GLU A 35 3.08 49.98 5.80
CA GLU A 35 4.29 50.82 5.79
C GLU A 35 5.14 50.61 7.05
N SER A 36 4.53 50.74 8.23
CA SER A 36 5.26 50.55 9.50
C SER A 36 5.54 49.09 9.78
N GLY A 37 4.65 48.18 9.35
CA GLY A 37 4.79 46.74 9.56
C GLY A 37 5.90 46.13 8.73
N LEU A 38 5.97 46.43 7.43
CA LEU A 38 6.99 45.85 6.56
C LEU A 38 8.38 46.39 6.92
N SER A 39 8.50 47.70 7.16
CA SER A 39 9.77 48.30 7.62
C SER A 39 10.26 47.65 8.92
N ALA A 40 9.39 47.53 9.93
CA ALA A 40 9.75 46.91 11.20
C ALA A 40 10.03 45.40 11.08
N CYS A 41 9.32 44.70 10.18
CA CYS A 41 9.55 43.29 9.88
C CYS A 41 10.94 43.08 9.26
N LEU A 42 11.32 43.87 8.27
CA LEU A 42 12.64 43.78 7.63
C LEU A 42 13.77 44.04 8.63
N ASP A 43 13.65 45.10 9.43
CA ASP A 43 14.64 45.42 10.47
C ASP A 43 14.73 44.31 11.52
N PHE A 44 13.59 43.75 11.93
CA PHE A 44 13.55 42.60 12.85
C PHE A 44 14.25 41.37 12.25
N LEU A 45 13.95 41.02 11.00
CA LEU A 45 14.57 39.87 10.33
C LEU A 45 16.09 40.06 10.19
N ASP A 46 16.57 41.26 9.88
CA ASP A 46 18.00 41.57 9.81
C ASP A 46 18.69 41.43 11.16
N VAL A 47 18.09 41.96 12.25
CA VAL A 47 18.62 41.80 13.61
C VAL A 47 18.79 40.33 13.99
N HIS A 48 17.85 39.47 13.59
CA HIS A 48 17.91 38.04 13.88
C HIS A 48 18.66 37.19 12.85
N GLN A 49 19.20 37.81 11.78
CA GLN A 49 19.88 37.17 10.66
C GLN A 49 19.02 36.16 9.90
N LEU A 50 17.77 36.52 9.65
CA LEU A 50 16.77 35.64 9.03
C LEU A 50 16.41 36.13 7.63
N LYS A 51 15.98 35.20 6.79
CA LYS A 51 15.32 35.48 5.52
C LYS A 51 13.94 34.86 5.54
N ALA A 52 13.03 35.53 4.85
CA ALA A 52 11.61 35.20 4.84
C ALA A 52 11.11 35.19 3.39
N THR A 53 9.98 34.50 3.22
CA THR A 53 9.17 34.50 2.02
C THR A 53 8.00 35.45 2.24
N LEU A 54 7.95 36.52 1.46
CA LEU A 54 6.95 37.57 1.56
C LEU A 54 5.86 37.31 0.50
N PHE A 55 4.63 37.05 0.94
CA PHE A 55 3.49 36.83 0.05
C PHE A 55 2.84 38.19 -0.25
N VAL A 56 3.05 38.66 -1.48
CA VAL A 56 2.71 40.01 -1.92
C VAL A 56 1.41 40.02 -2.72
N ILE A 57 0.51 40.94 -2.35
CA ILE A 57 -0.68 41.26 -3.15
C ILE A 57 -0.21 42.16 -4.31
N ALA A 58 -0.30 41.71 -5.55
CA ALA A 58 0.39 42.38 -6.66
C ALA A 58 -0.14 43.79 -6.97
N ARG A 59 -1.42 44.09 -6.66
CA ARG A 59 -1.99 45.46 -6.66
C ARG A 59 -1.13 46.47 -5.91
N ASP A 60 -0.48 46.08 -4.82
CA ASP A 60 0.27 47.01 -3.97
C ASP A 60 1.51 47.59 -4.66
N LEU A 61 1.94 47.02 -5.79
CA LEU A 61 3.00 47.57 -6.64
C LEU A 61 2.62 48.93 -7.24
N GLU A 62 1.33 49.26 -7.34
CA GLU A 62 0.84 50.55 -7.84
C GLU A 62 1.06 51.69 -6.85
N ASN A 63 1.23 51.38 -5.56
CA ASN A 63 1.51 52.37 -4.52
C ASN A 63 3.04 52.60 -4.42
N PRO A 64 3.55 53.82 -4.71
CA PRO A 64 4.98 54.09 -4.71
C PRO A 64 5.67 53.84 -3.37
N ALA A 65 4.98 54.07 -2.24
CA ALA A 65 5.54 53.84 -0.90
C ALA A 65 5.67 52.34 -0.60
N LYS A 66 4.65 51.54 -0.92
CA LYS A 66 4.69 50.08 -0.78
C LYS A 66 5.73 49.46 -1.72
N LEU A 67 5.80 49.93 -2.97
CA LEU A 67 6.79 49.48 -3.95
C LEU A 67 8.23 49.73 -3.47
N ALA A 68 8.52 50.89 -2.90
CA ALA A 68 9.85 51.19 -2.37
C ALA A 68 10.26 50.23 -1.24
N LEU A 69 9.34 49.86 -0.36
CA LEU A 69 9.58 48.88 0.71
C LEU A 69 9.77 47.45 0.17
N LEU A 70 9.02 47.07 -0.86
CA LEU A 70 9.20 45.77 -1.54
C LEU A 70 10.56 45.70 -2.25
N GLN A 71 11.00 46.79 -2.89
CA GLN A 71 12.33 46.88 -3.47
C GLN A 71 13.43 46.79 -2.40
N ASP A 72 13.24 47.41 -1.24
CA ASP A 72 14.13 47.27 -0.09
C ASP A 72 14.18 45.81 0.42
N ALA A 73 13.02 45.14 0.52
CA ALA A 73 12.97 43.72 0.88
C ALA A 73 13.76 42.83 -0.10
N VAL A 74 13.63 43.08 -1.41
CA VAL A 74 14.42 42.39 -2.45
C VAL A 74 15.90 42.69 -2.30
N ALA A 75 16.29 43.95 -2.09
CA ALA A 75 17.68 44.36 -1.90
C ALA A 75 18.32 43.72 -0.66
N ARG A 76 17.54 43.51 0.41
CA ARG A 76 17.92 42.77 1.61
C ARG A 76 17.92 41.24 1.40
N GLY A 77 17.50 40.74 0.24
CA GLY A 77 17.57 39.32 -0.15
C GLY A 77 16.43 38.45 0.39
N HIS A 78 15.27 39.03 0.69
CA HIS A 78 14.06 38.26 1.01
C HIS A 78 13.46 37.66 -0.26
N GLU A 79 12.77 36.54 -0.12
CA GLU A 79 12.05 35.90 -1.22
C GLU A 79 10.70 36.58 -1.43
N ILE A 80 10.31 36.79 -2.69
CA ILE A 80 9.00 37.32 -3.08
C ILE A 80 8.13 36.18 -3.64
N ALA A 81 6.95 36.01 -3.06
CA ALA A 81 5.92 35.07 -3.47
C ALA A 81 4.59 35.81 -3.74
N SER A 82 3.68 35.18 -4.47
CA SER A 82 2.38 35.78 -4.81
C SER A 82 1.32 35.50 -3.75
N HIS A 83 0.56 36.54 -3.41
CA HIS A 83 -0.67 36.48 -2.63
C HIS A 83 -1.90 36.90 -3.44
N THR A 84 -1.97 36.51 -4.72
CA THR A 84 -2.95 36.94 -5.75
C THR A 84 -2.78 38.40 -6.21
N MET A 85 -3.55 38.79 -7.23
CA MET A 85 -3.50 40.14 -7.80
C MET A 85 -4.20 41.13 -6.88
N HIS A 86 -5.40 40.79 -6.40
CA HIS A 86 -6.28 41.69 -5.65
C HIS A 86 -6.68 41.18 -4.26
N HIS A 87 -6.02 40.14 -3.74
CA HIS A 87 -6.37 39.49 -2.47
C HIS A 87 -7.77 38.83 -2.52
N ALA A 88 -8.12 38.25 -3.66
CA ALA A 88 -9.42 37.62 -3.88
C ALA A 88 -9.51 36.21 -3.26
N TRP A 89 -10.68 35.86 -2.72
CA TRP A 89 -10.98 34.50 -2.28
C TRP A 89 -11.23 33.62 -3.51
N LEU A 90 -10.24 32.83 -3.93
CA LEU A 90 -10.28 32.10 -5.20
C LEU A 90 -11.46 31.14 -5.29
N SER A 91 -11.84 30.47 -4.19
CA SER A 91 -13.02 29.59 -4.17
C SER A 91 -14.34 30.30 -4.48
N ASP A 92 -14.40 31.62 -4.34
CA ASP A 92 -15.59 32.45 -4.60
C ASP A 92 -15.54 33.12 -5.99
N CYS A 93 -14.46 32.91 -6.75
CA CYS A 93 -14.21 33.52 -8.07
C CYS A 93 -14.64 32.57 -9.22
N SER A 94 -14.99 33.14 -10.37
CA SER A 94 -15.14 32.38 -11.62
C SER A 94 -13.78 31.85 -12.12
N SER A 95 -13.79 30.84 -12.99
CA SER A 95 -12.57 30.29 -13.61
C SER A 95 -11.68 31.35 -14.28
N GLU A 96 -12.30 32.29 -15.00
CA GLU A 96 -11.59 33.40 -15.64
C GLU A 96 -10.95 34.34 -14.60
N GLN A 97 -11.68 34.67 -13.55
CA GLN A 97 -11.18 35.49 -12.45
C GLN A 97 -10.02 34.81 -11.70
N LYS A 98 -10.15 33.51 -11.38
CA LYS A 98 -9.07 32.73 -10.76
C LYS A 98 -7.80 32.78 -11.61
N ARG A 99 -7.95 32.57 -12.92
CA ARG A 99 -6.82 32.60 -13.85
C ARG A 99 -6.16 33.97 -13.87
N ALA A 100 -6.93 35.06 -13.96
CA ALA A 100 -6.40 36.42 -13.91
C ALA A 100 -5.66 36.69 -12.59
N GLU A 101 -6.28 36.39 -11.44
CA GLU A 101 -5.70 36.57 -10.11
C GLU A 101 -4.36 35.84 -9.92
N ILE A 102 -4.20 34.67 -10.52
CA ILE A 102 -2.99 33.84 -10.42
C ILE A 102 -1.92 34.32 -11.42
N PHE A 103 -2.24 34.33 -12.72
CA PHE A 103 -1.25 34.59 -13.77
C PHE A 103 -0.79 36.05 -13.80
N GLU A 104 -1.70 37.01 -13.65
CA GLU A 104 -1.36 38.44 -13.69
C GLU A 104 -0.54 38.85 -12.48
N SER A 105 -0.84 38.29 -11.30
CA SER A 105 -0.06 38.53 -10.08
C SER A 105 1.42 38.16 -10.27
N LYS A 106 1.69 36.99 -10.88
CA LYS A 106 3.05 36.53 -11.15
C LYS A 106 3.76 37.48 -12.08
N ALA A 107 3.13 37.75 -13.23
CA ALA A 107 3.70 38.60 -14.26
C ALA A 107 3.99 40.02 -13.74
N ALA A 108 3.09 40.59 -12.95
CA ALA A 108 3.27 41.93 -12.37
C ALA A 108 4.44 41.99 -11.38
N LEU A 109 4.54 41.00 -10.48
CA LEU A 109 5.62 40.91 -9.50
C LEU A 109 6.99 40.71 -10.18
N GLU A 110 7.09 39.74 -11.09
CA GLU A 110 8.35 39.45 -11.81
C GLU A 110 8.81 40.64 -12.65
N LYS A 111 7.87 41.28 -13.37
CA LYS A 111 8.16 42.45 -14.21
C LYS A 111 8.62 43.66 -13.40
N THR A 112 7.94 43.96 -12.29
CA THR A 112 8.16 45.21 -11.53
C THR A 112 9.36 45.10 -10.59
N LEU A 113 9.54 43.95 -9.94
CA LEU A 113 10.61 43.76 -8.94
C LEU A 113 11.86 43.09 -9.53
N GLY A 114 11.79 42.53 -10.74
CA GLY A 114 12.95 41.91 -11.40
C GLY A 114 13.42 40.61 -10.72
N VAL A 115 12.51 39.90 -10.07
CA VAL A 115 12.77 38.65 -9.33
C VAL A 115 12.01 37.49 -9.97
N ASN A 116 12.40 36.25 -9.66
CA ASN A 116 11.62 35.06 -10.01
C ASN A 116 10.60 34.79 -8.91
N VAL A 117 9.32 34.64 -9.27
CA VAL A 117 8.25 34.39 -8.30
C VAL A 117 7.86 32.91 -8.35
N GLY A 118 8.50 32.13 -7.51
CA GLY A 118 8.31 30.67 -7.40
C GLY A 118 7.18 30.24 -6.47
N GLY A 119 6.78 31.09 -5.51
CA GLY A 119 5.81 30.75 -4.47
C GLY A 119 4.42 31.34 -4.68
N PHE A 120 3.41 30.60 -4.26
CA PHE A 120 2.01 31.03 -4.22
C PHE A 120 1.38 30.78 -2.85
N ARG A 121 0.44 31.65 -2.45
CA ARG A 121 -0.47 31.43 -1.34
C ARG A 121 -1.81 32.12 -1.60
N ALA A 122 -2.90 31.38 -1.44
CA ALA A 122 -4.25 31.89 -1.55
C ALA A 122 -4.65 32.65 -0.27
N PRO A 123 -5.26 33.85 -0.41
CA PRO A 123 -5.88 34.58 0.69
C PRO A 123 -6.81 33.69 1.52
N SER A 124 -6.69 33.79 2.84
CA SER A 124 -7.53 33.04 3.80
C SER A 124 -7.53 31.50 3.61
N TYR A 125 -6.51 30.93 2.95
CA TYR A 125 -6.41 29.49 2.65
C TYR A 125 -7.58 28.95 1.78
N LYS A 126 -8.26 29.83 1.05
CA LYS A 126 -9.39 29.49 0.19
C LYS A 126 -8.92 29.13 -1.22
N ILE A 127 -8.47 27.88 -1.38
CA ILE A 127 -8.05 27.31 -2.68
C ILE A 127 -8.79 25.99 -2.99
N ASP A 128 -9.26 25.83 -4.23
CA ASP A 128 -9.85 24.57 -4.73
C ASP A 128 -8.94 23.89 -5.77
N ARG A 129 -9.36 22.71 -6.25
CA ARG A 129 -8.56 21.91 -7.20
C ARG A 129 -8.23 22.68 -8.47
N GLU A 130 -9.22 23.36 -9.05
CA GLU A 130 -9.05 24.15 -10.27
C GLU A 130 -8.01 25.26 -10.05
N ALA A 131 -8.08 25.98 -8.92
CA ALA A 131 -7.08 27.00 -8.60
C ALA A 131 -5.68 26.41 -8.42
N LEU A 132 -5.53 25.25 -7.77
CA LEU A 132 -4.23 24.55 -7.66
C LEU A 132 -3.65 24.16 -9.03
N GLU A 133 -4.50 23.65 -9.93
CA GLU A 133 -4.10 23.32 -11.30
C GLU A 133 -3.64 24.57 -12.07
N LEU A 134 -4.33 25.71 -11.91
CA LEU A 134 -3.94 27.00 -12.47
C LEU A 134 -2.63 27.54 -11.87
N VAL A 135 -2.39 27.36 -10.57
CA VAL A 135 -1.12 27.72 -9.91
C VAL A 135 0.03 26.91 -10.51
N ALA A 136 -0.16 25.60 -10.69
CA ALA A 136 0.83 24.76 -11.36
C ALA A 136 1.04 25.17 -12.82
N GLU A 137 -0.03 25.49 -13.55
CA GLU A 137 0.01 25.95 -14.95
C GLU A 137 0.75 27.28 -15.10
N ALA A 138 0.58 28.21 -14.16
CA ALA A 138 1.31 29.49 -14.10
C ALA A 138 2.80 29.32 -13.76
N GLY A 139 3.26 28.08 -13.53
CA GLY A 139 4.66 27.74 -13.30
C GLY A 139 5.18 28.13 -11.92
N TYR A 140 4.30 28.28 -10.92
CA TYR A 140 4.74 28.34 -9.52
C TYR A 140 5.36 26.99 -9.13
N ARG A 141 6.45 27.02 -8.36
CA ARG A 141 7.16 25.83 -7.86
C ARG A 141 6.49 25.25 -6.62
N TYR A 142 5.90 26.10 -5.80
CA TYR A 142 5.19 25.67 -4.61
C TYR A 142 3.96 26.52 -4.30
N ASP A 143 3.02 25.89 -3.61
CA ASP A 143 1.87 26.50 -2.95
C ASP A 143 2.01 26.33 -1.42
N SER A 144 1.45 27.25 -0.66
CA SER A 144 1.36 27.17 0.80
C SER A 144 0.00 27.66 1.28
N SER A 145 -1.04 27.13 0.63
CA SER A 145 -2.44 27.50 0.86
C SER A 145 -3.20 26.44 1.65
N VAL A 146 -2.61 25.27 1.89
CA VAL A 146 -3.34 24.12 2.45
C VAL A 146 -3.39 24.17 3.97
N TYR A 147 -4.63 24.10 4.44
CA TYR A 147 -4.93 23.80 5.83
C TYR A 147 -5.15 22.29 6.00
N PRO A 148 -4.41 21.60 6.87
CA PRO A 148 -4.45 20.13 7.00
C PRO A 148 -5.70 19.64 7.74
N ASP A 149 -6.87 19.73 7.09
CA ASP A 149 -8.12 19.15 7.58
C ASP A 149 -8.87 18.31 6.51
N SER A 150 -9.82 17.51 6.97
CA SER A 150 -10.57 16.59 6.10
C SER A 150 -11.54 17.29 5.14
N ALA A 151 -12.03 18.49 5.48
CA ALA A 151 -12.91 19.26 4.60
C ALA A 151 -12.13 19.84 3.43
N PHE A 152 -10.89 20.27 3.68
CA PHE A 152 -9.97 20.71 2.67
C PHE A 152 -9.59 19.57 1.70
N ALA A 153 -9.17 18.41 2.22
CA ALA A 153 -8.80 17.25 1.40
C ALA A 153 -9.91 16.85 0.40
N ARG A 154 -11.19 16.89 0.85
CA ARG A 154 -12.35 16.68 -0.01
C ARG A 154 -12.50 17.75 -1.10
N ARG A 155 -12.28 19.03 -0.79
CA ARG A 155 -12.42 20.14 -1.75
C ARG A 155 -11.42 20.05 -2.91
N ILE A 156 -10.22 19.54 -2.66
CA ILE A 156 -9.17 19.41 -3.68
C ILE A 156 -9.06 18.00 -4.27
N GLY A 157 -9.90 17.05 -3.82
CA GLY A 157 -9.99 15.70 -4.38
C GLY A 157 -8.79 14.80 -4.06
N VAL A 158 -8.12 15.00 -2.92
CA VAL A 158 -7.03 14.13 -2.45
C VAL A 158 -7.55 13.15 -1.38
N PRO A 159 -7.08 11.88 -1.37
CA PRO A 159 -7.63 10.83 -0.51
C PRO A 159 -7.23 10.97 0.97
N SER A 160 -6.27 11.84 1.30
CA SER A 160 -5.72 12.00 2.65
C SER A 160 -5.42 13.45 3.03
N ILE A 161 -5.33 13.72 4.33
CA ILE A 161 -5.00 15.05 4.86
C ILE A 161 -3.53 15.36 4.55
N LEU A 162 -3.28 16.46 3.83
CA LEU A 162 -1.93 16.94 3.52
C LEU A 162 -1.32 17.61 4.76
N SER A 163 -0.72 16.82 5.65
CA SER A 163 -0.08 17.30 6.89
C SER A 163 1.44 17.43 6.78
N THR A 164 2.00 17.09 5.62
CA THR A 164 3.42 17.16 5.29
C THR A 164 3.61 17.80 3.90
N PRO A 165 4.79 18.36 3.59
CA PRO A 165 5.09 18.80 2.23
C PRO A 165 4.82 17.69 1.23
N SER A 166 3.98 17.95 0.24
CA SER A 166 3.45 16.93 -0.67
C SER A 166 3.17 17.52 -2.05
N ARG A 167 2.96 16.68 -3.06
CA ARG A 167 2.54 17.13 -4.39
C ARG A 167 1.06 16.79 -4.56
N PRO A 168 0.13 17.76 -4.42
CA PRO A 168 -1.31 17.48 -4.45
C PRO A 168 -1.81 17.06 -5.83
N LEU A 169 -1.06 17.42 -6.89
CA LEU A 169 -1.34 17.05 -8.28
C LEU A 169 -0.31 16.00 -8.73
N LEU A 170 -0.77 14.82 -9.14
CA LEU A 170 0.11 13.68 -9.47
C LEU A 170 0.93 13.91 -10.76
N ASP A 171 0.39 14.68 -11.68
CA ASP A 171 0.91 14.96 -13.03
C ASP A 171 1.66 16.30 -13.13
N ARG A 172 1.72 17.09 -12.05
CA ARG A 172 2.33 18.42 -12.03
C ARG A 172 3.40 18.54 -10.96
N ASP A 173 4.46 19.28 -11.27
CA ASP A 173 5.55 19.56 -10.33
C ASP A 173 5.26 20.81 -9.48
N LEU A 174 4.15 20.78 -8.76
CA LEU A 174 3.79 21.80 -7.75
C LEU A 174 3.86 21.15 -6.37
N ILE A 175 4.65 21.73 -5.47
CA ILE A 175 4.75 21.27 -4.09
C ILE A 175 3.84 22.09 -3.20
N GLU A 176 3.00 21.42 -2.44
CA GLU A 176 2.27 22.04 -1.36
C GLU A 176 3.07 21.99 -0.05
N LEU A 177 3.20 23.13 0.61
CA LEU A 177 3.70 23.27 1.98
C LEU A 177 2.54 23.62 2.93
N PRO A 178 1.91 22.61 3.57
CA PRO A 178 0.75 22.83 4.42
C PRO A 178 1.13 23.53 5.73
N MET A 179 0.17 24.25 6.31
CA MET A 179 0.34 24.88 7.61
C MET A 179 0.54 23.84 8.74
N PRO A 180 1.38 24.11 9.76
CA PRO A 180 1.68 23.13 10.80
C PRO A 180 0.47 22.81 11.68
N SER A 181 0.07 21.53 11.66
CA SER A 181 -0.92 20.96 12.58
C SER A 181 -0.38 19.69 13.26
N HIS A 182 -0.92 19.34 14.43
CA HIS A 182 -0.53 18.14 15.17
C HIS A 182 -1.71 17.63 16.03
N ARG A 183 -2.07 16.35 15.93
CA ARG A 183 -3.12 15.71 16.75
C ARG A 183 -2.66 15.49 18.20
N PRO A 184 -3.52 15.61 19.23
CA PRO A 184 -4.98 15.61 19.18
C PRO A 184 -5.63 17.01 19.11
N ALA A 185 -4.85 18.09 19.00
CA ALA A 185 -5.37 19.45 18.89
C ALA A 185 -5.21 19.97 17.44
N PRO A 186 -6.20 19.74 16.55
CA PRO A 186 -6.11 20.05 15.11
C PRO A 186 -6.12 21.54 14.78
N PHE A 187 -6.09 22.42 15.80
CA PHE A 187 -5.94 23.85 15.61
C PHE A 187 -4.53 24.18 15.08
N PRO A 188 -4.39 25.24 14.28
CA PRO A 188 -3.13 25.55 13.62
C PRO A 188 -2.17 26.11 14.63
N PHE A 189 -0.88 25.84 14.46
CA PHE A 189 0.10 26.64 15.17
C PHE A 189 0.21 28.01 14.48
N HIS A 190 -0.28 29.06 15.13
CA HIS A 190 -0.07 30.44 14.71
C HIS A 190 0.66 31.20 15.84
N PRO A 191 1.75 31.94 15.56
CA PRO A 191 2.52 32.67 16.57
C PRO A 191 1.66 33.61 17.43
N SER A 192 0.64 34.27 16.85
CA SER A 192 -0.26 35.16 17.59
C SER A 192 -1.05 34.48 18.72
N TYR A 193 -1.29 33.15 18.67
CA TYR A 193 -1.90 32.44 19.79
C TYR A 193 -1.01 32.42 21.03
N GLY A 194 0.32 32.45 20.85
CA GLY A 194 1.27 32.59 21.95
C GLY A 194 1.14 33.94 22.68
N GLN A 195 0.64 34.99 22.02
CA GLN A 195 0.40 36.29 22.67
C GLN A 195 -0.74 36.19 23.69
N VAL A 196 -1.73 35.34 23.41
CA VAL A 196 -2.91 35.12 24.26
C VAL A 196 -2.65 34.04 25.31
N LEU A 197 -1.97 32.96 24.92
CA LEU A 197 -1.80 31.76 25.74
C LEU A 197 -0.44 31.71 26.47
N GLY A 198 0.53 32.52 26.09
CA GLY A 198 1.88 32.60 26.66
C GLY A 198 2.93 31.71 25.98
N GLY A 199 4.21 32.00 26.20
CA GLY A 199 5.34 31.33 25.53
C GLY A 199 5.48 29.82 25.78
N TRP A 200 4.88 29.29 26.85
CA TRP A 200 4.84 27.84 27.11
C TRP A 200 4.05 27.08 26.04
N TYR A 201 2.98 27.69 25.51
CA TYR A 201 2.14 27.09 24.45
C TYR A 201 2.95 26.93 23.17
N SER A 202 3.65 27.99 22.76
CA SER A 202 4.55 27.96 21.59
C SER A 202 5.61 26.88 21.75
N ARG A 203 6.25 26.79 22.91
CA ARG A 203 7.29 25.80 23.18
C ARG A 203 6.76 24.37 23.13
N TRP A 204 5.59 24.14 23.70
CA TRP A 204 4.93 22.83 23.68
C TRP A 204 4.58 22.42 22.25
N ARG A 205 3.97 23.32 21.46
CA ARG A 205 3.60 23.07 20.06
C ARG A 205 4.81 22.82 19.17
N LEU A 206 5.85 23.65 19.28
CA LEU A 206 7.08 23.48 18.51
C LEU A 206 7.78 22.15 18.83
N ASN A 207 7.83 21.74 20.10
CA ASN A 207 8.39 20.44 20.47
C ASN A 207 7.53 19.27 19.99
N ALA A 208 6.20 19.39 20.00
CA ALA A 208 5.30 18.38 19.44
C ALA A 208 5.50 18.23 17.94
N PHE A 209 5.51 19.36 17.20
CA PHE A 209 5.71 19.37 15.75
C PHE A 209 7.11 18.87 15.35
N ARG A 210 8.16 19.24 16.09
CA ARG A 210 9.54 18.76 15.84
C ARG A 210 9.65 17.24 15.80
N ARG A 211 8.85 16.52 16.60
CA ARG A 211 8.86 15.06 16.63
C ARG A 211 8.33 14.43 15.33
N SER A 212 7.59 15.17 14.50
CA SER A 212 7.13 14.67 13.19
C SER A 212 8.24 14.69 12.13
N GLY A 213 9.34 15.42 12.35
CA GLY A 213 10.43 15.55 11.38
C GLY A 213 10.13 16.45 10.17
N ASN A 214 8.94 17.06 10.11
CA ASN A 214 8.53 17.92 8.99
C ASN A 214 9.19 19.31 9.06
N PRO A 215 9.38 19.97 7.90
CA PRO A 215 9.67 21.40 7.88
C PRO A 215 8.58 22.21 8.58
N LEU A 216 8.97 23.20 9.37
CA LEU A 216 8.05 24.12 10.04
C LEU A 216 7.76 25.32 9.13
N VAL A 217 6.49 25.56 8.80
CA VAL A 217 6.04 26.84 8.22
C VAL A 217 5.64 27.78 9.36
N LEU A 218 6.45 28.80 9.62
CA LEU A 218 6.19 29.82 10.63
C LEU A 218 5.60 31.06 9.95
N LEU A 219 4.32 31.33 10.18
CA LEU A 219 3.61 32.45 9.57
C LEU A 219 3.49 33.65 10.49
N PHE A 220 3.81 34.83 9.97
CA PHE A 220 3.48 36.13 10.54
C PHE A 220 2.61 36.96 9.57
N HIS A 221 1.94 37.98 10.09
CA HIS A 221 1.29 39.04 9.31
C HIS A 221 1.95 40.38 9.61
N LEU A 222 1.81 41.37 8.73
CA LEU A 222 2.35 42.72 8.98
C LEU A 222 1.83 43.35 10.29
N ALA A 223 0.61 43.01 10.70
CA ALA A 223 0.04 43.45 11.96
C ALA A 223 0.85 43.03 13.21
N ASP A 224 1.64 41.95 13.12
CA ASP A 224 2.53 41.48 14.18
C ASP A 224 3.75 42.42 14.38
N PHE A 225 4.08 43.25 13.39
CA PHE A 225 5.22 44.18 13.42
C PHE A 225 4.80 45.66 13.43
N ALA A 226 3.60 45.95 12.92
CA ALA A 226 3.13 47.30 12.72
C ALA A 226 2.93 48.09 14.03
N ALA A 227 3.13 49.40 13.93
CA ALA A 227 2.77 50.36 14.95
C ALA A 227 1.26 50.25 15.30
N PRO A 228 0.86 50.57 16.54
CA PRO A 228 -0.56 50.57 16.90
C PRO A 228 -1.32 51.65 16.10
N LEU A 229 -2.50 51.28 15.60
CA LEU A 229 -3.41 52.22 14.95
C LEU A 229 -3.96 53.22 15.97
N ALA A 230 -4.22 54.45 15.53
CA ALA A 230 -4.81 55.47 16.38
C ALA A 230 -6.24 55.09 16.79
N LYS A 231 -6.66 55.46 18.01
CA LYS A 231 -8.03 55.18 18.49
C LYS A 231 -9.13 55.76 17.60
N SER A 232 -8.85 56.86 16.89
CA SER A 232 -9.74 57.48 15.90
C SER A 232 -9.99 56.58 14.69
N GLU A 233 -8.98 55.79 14.29
CA GLU A 233 -9.00 54.87 13.14
C GLU A 233 -9.67 53.52 13.48
N LEU A 234 -10.04 53.31 14.75
CA LEU A 234 -10.60 52.05 15.26
C LEU A 234 -12.09 52.15 15.67
N LYS A 235 -12.76 53.27 15.38
CA LYS A 235 -14.15 53.51 15.81
C LYS A 235 -15.12 52.56 15.11
N GLY A 236 -15.75 51.68 15.88
CA GLY A 236 -16.77 50.73 15.40
C GLY A 236 -16.24 49.33 15.07
N HIS A 237 -14.93 49.09 15.19
CA HIS A 237 -14.32 47.85 14.71
C HIS A 237 -14.11 46.82 15.83
N LYS A 238 -14.72 45.64 15.67
CA LYS A 238 -14.43 44.43 16.47
C LYS A 238 -13.05 43.81 16.15
N SER A 239 -12.31 44.35 15.17
CA SER A 239 -11.02 43.84 14.65
C SER A 239 -9.79 44.12 15.54
N LYS A 240 -9.96 44.65 16.76
CA LYS A 240 -8.86 44.98 17.70
C LYS A 240 -7.99 43.79 18.08
N ILE A 241 -8.56 42.57 18.00
CA ILE A 241 -7.89 41.32 18.30
C ILE A 241 -6.98 40.91 17.13
N TYR A 242 -7.46 40.99 15.88
CA TYR A 242 -6.70 40.58 14.71
C TYR A 242 -5.58 41.57 14.35
N THR A 243 -5.88 42.87 14.37
CA THR A 243 -4.89 43.93 14.10
C THR A 243 -3.88 44.13 15.24
N GLN A 244 -4.09 43.47 16.38
CA GLN A 244 -3.34 43.66 17.63
C GLN A 244 -3.16 45.14 17.99
N SER A 245 -4.09 46.00 17.55
CA SER A 245 -3.96 47.47 17.59
C SER A 245 -3.99 48.04 19.01
N HIS A 246 -4.33 47.21 20.00
CA HIS A 246 -4.27 47.54 21.42
C HIS A 246 -2.87 47.34 22.04
N LEU A 247 -1.97 46.62 21.37
CA LEU A 247 -0.61 46.35 21.83
C LEU A 247 0.38 47.37 21.27
N SER A 248 1.35 47.78 22.08
CA SER A 248 2.46 48.61 21.59
C SER A 248 3.36 47.81 20.66
N GLN A 249 3.96 48.48 19.67
CA GLN A 249 4.89 47.84 18.73
C GLN A 249 6.00 47.07 19.44
N ARG A 250 6.56 47.65 20.51
CA ARG A 250 7.56 47.01 21.38
C ARG A 250 7.07 45.68 21.98
N SER A 251 5.80 45.61 22.38
CA SER A 251 5.21 44.39 22.93
C SER A 251 5.07 43.30 21.87
N LYS A 252 4.69 43.69 20.63
CA LYS A 252 4.54 42.74 19.53
C LYS A 252 5.90 42.18 19.08
N LEU A 253 6.90 43.06 18.92
CA LEU A 253 8.27 42.66 18.55
C LEU A 253 8.89 41.72 19.59
N ARG A 254 8.69 41.99 20.89
CA ARG A 254 9.14 41.09 21.95
C ARG A 254 8.55 39.68 21.81
N HIS A 255 7.28 39.59 21.43
CA HIS A 255 6.63 38.29 21.21
C HIS A 255 7.19 37.56 19.99
N CYS A 256 7.39 38.27 18.88
CA CYS A 256 8.04 37.71 17.69
C CYS A 256 9.44 37.19 18.03
N GLU A 257 10.21 37.95 18.81
CA GLU A 257 11.54 37.54 19.31
C GLU A 257 11.46 36.26 20.15
N GLU A 258 10.52 36.17 21.09
CA GLU A 258 10.32 34.97 21.92
C GLU A 258 10.01 33.71 21.10
N VAL A 259 9.24 33.83 20.01
CA VAL A 259 8.91 32.72 19.12
C VAL A 259 10.12 32.36 18.23
N ILE A 260 10.80 33.36 17.67
CA ILE A 260 11.97 33.15 16.81
C ILE A 260 13.12 32.48 17.56
N GLU A 261 13.42 32.90 18.79
CA GLU A 261 14.46 32.26 19.60
C GLU A 261 14.13 30.79 19.91
N GLN A 262 12.85 30.46 20.10
CA GLN A 262 12.43 29.06 20.24
C GLN A 262 12.59 28.25 18.95
N VAL A 263 12.29 28.86 17.79
CA VAL A 263 12.45 28.21 16.50
C VAL A 263 13.93 28.00 16.18
N LYS A 264 14.80 29.00 16.36
CA LYS A 264 16.25 28.89 16.15
C LYS A 264 16.91 27.86 17.07
N ALA A 265 16.36 27.65 18.27
CA ALA A 265 16.83 26.60 19.18
C ALA A 265 16.47 25.17 18.72
N LEU A 266 15.48 25.02 17.83
CA LEU A 266 14.89 23.73 17.45
C LEU A 266 15.03 23.38 15.95
N TYR A 267 15.24 24.38 15.09
CA TYR A 267 15.21 24.28 13.64
C TYR A 267 16.32 25.10 12.98
N ASP A 268 16.73 24.68 11.78
CA ASP A 268 17.56 25.49 10.88
C ASP A 268 16.64 26.29 9.93
N THR A 269 16.77 27.62 9.91
CA THR A 269 15.92 28.49 9.09
C THR A 269 16.42 28.62 7.65
N THR A 270 15.51 28.65 6.68
CA THR A 270 15.78 28.92 5.26
C THR A 270 14.58 29.63 4.61
N THR A 271 14.73 30.14 3.38
CA THR A 271 13.59 30.57 2.56
C THR A 271 12.87 29.37 1.97
N THR A 272 11.60 29.54 1.61
CA THR A 272 10.78 28.45 1.08
C THR A 272 11.25 27.98 -0.27
N ASP A 273 11.67 28.90 -1.13
CA ASP A 273 12.25 28.51 -2.41
C ASP A 273 13.51 27.65 -2.23
N ARG A 274 14.40 28.02 -1.31
CA ARG A 274 15.58 27.20 -1.00
C ARG A 274 15.20 25.87 -0.36
N LEU A 275 14.16 25.83 0.47
CA LEU A 275 13.65 24.59 1.04
C LEU A 275 13.13 23.67 -0.08
N VAL A 276 12.43 24.23 -1.06
CA VAL A 276 11.94 23.54 -2.26
C VAL A 276 13.13 23.10 -3.12
N GLU A 277 14.07 23.97 -3.46
CA GLU A 277 15.27 23.62 -4.24
C GLU A 277 16.15 22.55 -3.56
N GLN A 278 16.38 22.67 -2.25
CA GLN A 278 17.24 21.75 -1.48
C GLN A 278 16.51 20.47 -1.05
N GLY A 279 15.19 20.53 -0.94
CA GLY A 279 14.33 19.48 -0.36
C GLY A 279 13.36 18.85 -1.34
N THR A 280 13.35 19.26 -2.61
CA THR A 280 12.48 18.67 -3.64
C THR A 280 13.17 18.47 -4.99
N ARG A 281 14.34 17.82 -4.97
CA ARG A 281 14.48 16.71 -5.92
C ARG A 281 13.33 15.73 -5.61
N SER A 282 12.31 15.76 -6.48
CA SER A 282 11.30 14.73 -6.74
C SER A 282 11.22 13.57 -5.73
N ARG A 283 10.09 13.46 -5.00
CA ARG A 283 9.57 12.25 -4.31
C ARG A 283 10.60 11.12 -4.17
N ASP A 284 11.24 11.04 -3.00
CA ASP A 284 11.99 9.88 -2.53
C ASP A 284 11.09 8.63 -2.66
N LEU A 285 11.29 7.85 -3.71
CA LEU A 285 10.56 6.60 -3.92
C LEU A 285 11.20 5.49 -3.09
N VAL A 286 10.34 4.66 -2.50
CA VAL A 286 10.76 3.49 -1.73
C VAL A 286 10.53 2.24 -2.56
N LEU A 287 11.61 1.53 -2.87
CA LEU A 287 11.56 0.21 -3.53
C LEU A 287 11.55 -0.88 -2.45
N GLY A 288 10.40 -1.53 -2.27
CA GLY A 288 10.21 -2.67 -1.38
C GLY A 288 10.50 -4.00 -2.07
N ILE A 289 11.32 -4.85 -1.44
CA ILE A 289 11.79 -6.14 -1.99
C ILE A 289 11.41 -7.31 -1.06
N SER A 290 10.69 -8.30 -1.60
CA SER A 290 10.39 -9.58 -0.94
C SER A 290 11.54 -10.58 -1.16
N THR A 291 11.97 -11.33 -0.14
CA THR A 291 13.21 -12.15 -0.20
C THR A 291 13.11 -13.65 0.14
N THR A 292 12.00 -14.28 -0.18
CA THR A 292 11.73 -15.69 0.16
C THR A 292 11.13 -16.48 -1.02
N HIS A 293 10.11 -17.33 -0.85
CA HIS A 293 9.60 -18.27 -1.88
C HIS A 293 8.66 -17.67 -2.91
N GLU A 294 8.63 -16.35 -2.98
CA GLU A 294 7.90 -15.57 -3.96
C GLU A 294 8.59 -14.20 -4.04
N THR A 295 9.80 -14.18 -4.60
CA THR A 295 10.53 -12.91 -4.72
C THR A 295 9.77 -11.95 -5.63
N GLY A 296 9.89 -10.66 -5.35
CA GLY A 296 9.12 -9.64 -6.04
C GLY A 296 9.49 -8.25 -5.58
N SER A 297 8.96 -7.27 -6.30
CA SER A 297 9.25 -5.86 -6.10
C SER A 297 7.97 -5.05 -6.02
N SER A 298 8.04 -3.94 -5.29
CA SER A 298 6.95 -2.98 -5.16
C SER A 298 7.53 -1.58 -5.02
N LEU A 299 6.91 -0.59 -5.66
CA LEU A 299 7.40 0.78 -5.69
C LEU A 299 6.36 1.73 -5.09
N PHE A 300 6.81 2.52 -4.13
CA PHE A 300 5.95 3.38 -3.33
C PHE A 300 6.34 4.85 -3.42
N ASP A 301 5.31 5.68 -3.29
CA ASP A 301 5.39 7.13 -3.14
C ASP A 301 4.51 7.53 -1.95
N GLY A 302 5.13 7.68 -0.78
CA GLY A 302 4.39 7.72 0.48
C GLY A 302 3.55 6.44 0.67
N HIS A 303 2.28 6.58 1.04
CA HIS A 303 1.39 5.42 1.21
C HIS A 303 0.91 4.79 -0.11
N ASN A 304 1.10 5.46 -1.24
CA ASN A 304 0.55 5.00 -2.51
C ASN A 304 1.48 3.95 -3.16
N CYS A 305 0.94 2.76 -3.43
CA CYS A 305 1.65 1.73 -4.19
C CYS A 305 1.49 2.02 -5.69
N LEU A 306 2.56 2.45 -6.35
CA LEU A 306 2.53 2.77 -7.78
C LEU A 306 2.48 1.51 -8.64
N ALA A 307 3.26 0.50 -8.26
CA ALA A 307 3.33 -0.79 -8.93
C ALA A 307 3.86 -1.88 -8.00
N ALA A 308 3.40 -3.11 -8.20
CA ALA A 308 3.88 -4.28 -7.49
C ALA A 308 3.73 -5.53 -8.35
N ILE A 309 4.75 -6.39 -8.38
CA ILE A 309 4.70 -7.64 -9.13
C ILE A 309 5.65 -8.70 -8.54
N SER A 310 5.21 -9.97 -8.53
CA SER A 310 6.06 -11.11 -8.22
C SER A 310 6.95 -11.47 -9.41
N GLU A 311 8.21 -11.83 -9.14
CA GLU A 311 9.21 -12.19 -10.16
C GLU A 311 8.77 -13.38 -11.02
N GLU A 312 8.02 -14.32 -10.42
CA GLU A 312 7.46 -15.48 -11.14
C GLU A 312 6.59 -15.09 -12.35
N ARG A 313 5.97 -13.90 -12.32
CA ARG A 313 5.17 -13.40 -13.45
C ARG A 313 6.07 -13.04 -14.64
N MET A 314 7.31 -12.65 -14.37
CA MET A 314 8.26 -12.15 -15.35
C MET A 314 9.23 -13.22 -15.87
N ASP A 315 9.69 -14.12 -15.00
CA ASP A 315 10.58 -15.22 -15.39
C ASP A 315 9.85 -16.51 -15.76
N ARG A 316 8.54 -16.57 -15.48
CA ARG A 316 7.66 -17.72 -15.72
C ARG A 316 8.03 -18.96 -14.86
N VAL A 317 8.86 -18.78 -13.83
CA VAL A 317 9.25 -19.81 -12.86
C VAL A 317 8.37 -19.66 -11.62
N LYS A 318 7.40 -20.57 -11.46
CA LYS A 318 6.48 -20.56 -10.32
C LYS A 318 7.22 -20.67 -8.99
N PHE A 319 6.90 -19.77 -8.05
CA PHE A 319 7.59 -19.57 -6.78
C PHE A 319 9.08 -19.23 -6.95
N SER A 320 9.38 -18.31 -7.87
CA SER A 320 10.75 -17.87 -8.12
C SER A 320 11.41 -17.37 -6.84
N THR A 321 12.64 -17.83 -6.62
CA THR A 321 13.49 -17.50 -5.46
C THR A 321 14.71 -16.69 -5.87
N ILE A 322 14.76 -16.23 -7.13
CA ILE A 322 15.91 -15.49 -7.67
C ILE A 322 16.10 -14.18 -6.92
N TYR A 323 17.36 -13.87 -6.62
CA TYR A 323 17.74 -12.64 -5.92
C TYR A 323 19.05 -12.07 -6.48
N PRO A 324 19.11 -10.77 -6.81
CA PRO A 324 18.01 -9.79 -6.74
C PRO A 324 16.90 -10.10 -7.77
N PRO A 325 15.64 -9.69 -7.52
CA PRO A 325 14.54 -9.96 -8.44
C PRO A 325 14.54 -8.91 -9.57
N GLU A 326 15.52 -9.03 -10.47
CA GLU A 326 15.85 -8.00 -11.46
C GLU A 326 14.70 -7.68 -12.42
N LYS A 327 13.89 -8.68 -12.82
CA LYS A 327 12.82 -8.45 -13.79
C LYS A 327 11.63 -7.72 -13.15
N SER A 328 11.28 -8.05 -11.92
CA SER A 328 10.24 -7.34 -11.18
C SER A 328 10.68 -5.92 -10.83
N ILE A 329 11.96 -5.67 -10.50
CA ILE A 329 12.48 -4.31 -10.29
C ILE A 329 12.29 -3.48 -11.56
N ARG A 330 12.69 -4.00 -12.73
CA ARG A 330 12.47 -3.33 -14.03
C ARG A 330 10.99 -3.06 -14.27
N ALA A 331 10.16 -4.09 -14.08
CA ALA A 331 8.73 -4.01 -14.34
C ALA A 331 8.02 -2.97 -13.45
N VAL A 332 8.34 -2.86 -12.15
CA VAL A 332 7.68 -1.87 -11.29
C VAL A 332 8.10 -0.44 -11.61
N ILE A 333 9.36 -0.22 -12.02
CA ILE A 333 9.85 1.09 -12.47
C ILE A 333 9.14 1.50 -13.76
N GLU A 334 9.07 0.59 -14.74
CA GLU A 334 8.40 0.80 -16.03
C GLU A 334 6.90 1.03 -15.85
N THR A 335 6.24 0.17 -15.07
CA THR A 335 4.78 0.26 -14.80
C THR A 335 4.42 1.55 -14.07
N ALA A 336 5.26 2.02 -13.16
CA ALA A 336 5.04 3.28 -12.46
C ALA A 336 5.31 4.52 -13.33
N GLY A 337 5.99 4.38 -14.48
CA GLY A 337 6.33 5.49 -15.37
C GLY A 337 7.25 6.54 -14.72
N VAL A 338 8.10 6.14 -13.79
CA VAL A 338 8.96 7.04 -13.01
C VAL A 338 10.44 6.89 -13.38
N SER A 339 11.21 7.97 -13.23
CA SER A 339 12.65 7.93 -13.43
C SER A 339 13.34 7.17 -12.27
N PRO A 340 14.28 6.24 -12.55
CA PRO A 340 14.99 5.46 -11.53
C PRO A 340 15.74 6.32 -10.50
N GLU A 341 16.22 7.50 -10.89
CA GLU A 341 16.94 8.46 -10.03
C GLU A 341 16.11 8.95 -8.85
N ARG A 342 14.79 8.77 -8.90
CA ARG A 342 13.86 9.07 -7.81
C ARG A 342 13.85 8.02 -6.71
N ILE A 343 14.40 6.83 -6.96
CA ILE A 343 14.51 5.78 -5.94
C ILE A 343 15.66 6.12 -5.01
N THR A 344 15.33 6.61 -3.82
CA THR A 344 16.32 7.00 -2.80
C THR A 344 16.52 5.95 -1.73
N ASP A 345 15.53 5.07 -1.55
CA ASP A 345 15.51 4.06 -0.52
C ASP A 345 15.06 2.71 -1.09
N VAL A 346 15.81 1.68 -0.72
CA VAL A 346 15.46 0.27 -0.96
C VAL A 346 15.26 -0.37 0.39
N VAL A 347 14.14 -1.04 0.58
CA VAL A 347 13.87 -1.79 1.80
C VAL A 347 13.67 -3.26 1.47
N VAL A 348 14.46 -4.09 2.14
CA VAL A 348 14.45 -5.53 1.97
C VAL A 348 13.72 -6.17 3.14
N ALA A 349 12.71 -6.98 2.84
CA ALA A 349 12.02 -7.76 3.87
C ALA A 349 12.94 -8.84 4.46
N GLY A 350 13.00 -8.88 5.79
CA GLY A 350 13.85 -9.76 6.57
C GLY A 350 14.91 -9.02 7.39
N ILE A 351 15.59 -9.74 8.29
CA ILE A 351 16.69 -9.18 9.08
C ILE A 351 18.08 -9.41 8.42
N PRO A 352 19.07 -8.53 8.69
CA PRO A 352 20.45 -8.75 8.26
C PRO A 352 21.00 -10.09 8.75
N GLY A 353 21.76 -10.79 7.91
CA GLY A 353 22.24 -12.16 8.18
C GLY A 353 22.97 -12.32 9.52
N GLY A 354 23.76 -11.32 9.95
CA GLY A 354 24.45 -11.35 11.24
C GLY A 354 23.50 -11.36 12.46
N LYS A 355 22.35 -10.69 12.38
CA LYS A 355 21.32 -10.73 13.43
C LYS A 355 20.60 -12.08 13.45
N LEU A 356 20.27 -12.60 12.26
CA LEU A 356 19.66 -13.93 12.12
C LEU A 356 20.53 -15.04 12.70
N PHE A 357 21.83 -15.00 12.42
CA PHE A 357 22.79 -15.95 12.98
C PHE A 357 22.78 -15.98 14.51
N ARG A 358 22.79 -14.80 15.16
CA ARG A 358 22.77 -14.71 16.63
C ARG A 358 21.49 -15.35 17.20
N ARG A 359 20.35 -15.10 16.56
CA ARG A 359 19.05 -15.64 16.98
C ARG A 359 19.01 -17.18 16.86
N MET A 360 19.46 -17.71 15.72
CA MET A 360 19.56 -19.16 15.49
C MET A 360 20.48 -19.87 16.50
N VAL A 361 21.61 -19.26 16.85
CA VAL A 361 22.57 -19.86 17.79
C VAL A 361 22.08 -19.80 19.23
N ALA A 362 21.44 -18.71 19.65
CA ALA A 362 20.93 -18.56 21.01
C ALA A 362 19.89 -19.64 21.36
N ASN A 363 18.97 -19.92 20.43
CA ASN A 363 17.87 -20.86 20.65
C ASN A 363 18.28 -22.34 20.55
N GLN A 364 19.44 -22.64 19.95
CA GLN A 364 19.99 -24.01 19.92
C GLN A 364 20.37 -24.53 21.32
N TRP A 365 20.65 -23.65 22.29
CA TRP A 365 21.05 -24.03 23.65
C TRP A 365 19.87 -24.21 24.61
N ALA A 366 18.68 -23.75 24.23
CA ALA A 366 17.47 -23.90 25.04
C ALA A 366 16.78 -25.26 24.86
N ASP A 367 17.09 -25.98 23.77
CA ASP A 367 16.31 -27.12 23.26
C ASP A 367 17.06 -28.47 23.35
N THR A 368 18.17 -28.52 24.08
CA THR A 368 19.03 -29.71 24.24
C THR A 368 18.60 -30.66 25.35
N SER A 369 17.50 -30.40 26.07
CA SER A 369 17.14 -31.19 27.26
C SER A 369 16.48 -32.55 26.98
N ASP A 370 16.01 -32.82 25.76
CA ASP A 370 15.16 -34.00 25.46
C ASP A 370 15.68 -34.95 24.36
N PHE A 371 17.00 -35.04 24.13
CA PHE A 371 17.58 -35.96 23.13
C PHE A 371 18.52 -37.02 23.73
N HIS A 372 18.53 -38.23 23.14
CA HIS A 372 19.52 -39.32 23.37
C HIS A 372 19.92 -39.95 22.01
N GLY A 373 20.26 -39.15 21.00
CA GLY A 373 20.48 -39.62 19.62
C GLY A 373 21.65 -38.97 18.89
N TRP A 374 22.08 -39.56 17.76
CA TRP A 374 23.31 -39.23 17.02
C TRP A 374 23.52 -37.74 16.63
N ASN A 375 22.48 -36.90 16.66
CA ASN A 375 22.60 -35.45 16.45
C ASN A 375 23.34 -34.70 17.58
N ASP A 376 23.56 -35.34 18.73
CA ASP A 376 24.44 -34.83 19.79
C ASP A 376 25.93 -34.85 19.41
N TYR A 377 26.33 -35.56 18.34
CA TYR A 377 27.75 -35.73 17.99
C TYR A 377 28.36 -34.59 17.14
N PHE A 378 27.58 -33.69 16.52
CA PHE A 378 28.13 -32.60 15.68
C PHE A 378 27.48 -31.20 15.83
N PRO A 379 27.33 -30.64 17.04
CA PRO A 379 26.83 -29.28 17.24
C PRO A 379 27.67 -28.19 16.52
N HIS A 380 28.94 -28.47 16.23
CA HIS A 380 29.83 -27.57 15.48
C HIS A 380 29.52 -27.49 13.97
N PHE A 381 28.96 -28.54 13.37
CA PHE A 381 28.63 -28.57 11.94
C PHE A 381 27.39 -27.73 11.62
N ASN A 382 26.34 -27.81 12.45
CA ASN A 382 25.15 -26.97 12.32
C ASN A 382 25.48 -25.48 12.48
N LYS A 383 26.36 -25.14 13.44
CA LYS A 383 26.85 -23.75 13.60
C LYS A 383 27.59 -23.26 12.36
N LEU A 384 28.39 -24.11 11.71
CA LEU A 384 29.08 -23.75 10.46
C LEU A 384 28.07 -23.47 9.33
N LEU A 385 27.05 -24.31 9.18
CA LEU A 385 26.00 -24.13 8.17
C LEU A 385 25.18 -22.85 8.40
N TYR A 386 24.78 -22.55 9.64
CA TYR A 386 24.09 -21.30 9.98
C TYR A 386 24.97 -20.07 9.72
N ARG A 387 26.29 -20.16 9.97
CA ARG A 387 27.24 -19.08 9.63
C ARG A 387 27.31 -18.88 8.12
N VAL A 388 27.41 -19.96 7.34
CA VAL A 388 27.46 -19.89 5.87
C VAL A 388 26.16 -19.30 5.32
N TYR A 389 25.01 -19.70 5.86
CA TYR A 389 23.70 -19.16 5.49
C TYR A 389 23.60 -17.65 5.76
N ALA A 390 23.88 -17.23 6.99
CA ALA A 390 23.88 -15.83 7.39
C ALA A 390 24.86 -14.99 6.57
N TRP A 391 26.03 -15.53 6.26
CA TRP A 391 27.04 -14.87 5.43
C TRP A 391 26.59 -14.73 3.98
N LYS A 392 26.02 -15.78 3.37
CA LYS A 392 25.40 -15.71 2.05
C LYS A 392 24.28 -14.66 1.99
N ARG A 393 23.43 -14.59 3.02
CA ARG A 393 22.35 -13.61 3.12
C ARG A 393 22.88 -12.18 3.26
N ALA A 394 23.92 -11.97 4.07
CA ALA A 394 24.57 -10.67 4.23
C ALA A 394 25.27 -10.19 2.94
N LEU A 395 25.95 -11.08 2.22
CA LEU A 395 26.54 -10.78 0.91
C LEU A 395 25.50 -10.62 -0.20
N GLY A 396 24.38 -11.34 -0.08
CA GLY A 396 23.31 -11.37 -1.05
C GLY A 396 22.58 -10.04 -1.12
N TYR A 397 22.19 -9.46 0.01
CA TYR A 397 21.31 -8.29 0.02
C TYR A 397 21.89 -7.05 -0.68
N GLY A 398 23.19 -6.81 -0.60
CA GLY A 398 23.85 -5.72 -1.32
C GLY A 398 23.79 -5.83 -2.86
N ARG A 399 23.47 -7.01 -3.40
CA ARG A 399 23.33 -7.22 -4.85
C ARG A 399 22.22 -6.40 -5.48
N VAL A 400 21.16 -6.04 -4.72
CA VAL A 400 20.11 -5.15 -5.23
C VAL A 400 20.68 -3.77 -5.55
N ILE A 401 21.54 -3.24 -4.67
CA ILE A 401 22.23 -1.96 -4.88
C ILE A 401 23.23 -2.07 -6.02
N THR A 402 23.96 -3.19 -6.12
CA THR A 402 24.87 -3.44 -7.25
C THR A 402 24.11 -3.46 -8.59
N PHE A 403 22.97 -4.14 -8.65
CA PHE A 403 22.10 -4.17 -9.82
C PHE A 403 21.61 -2.77 -10.18
N LEU A 404 21.06 -2.02 -9.22
CA LEU A 404 20.56 -0.67 -9.45
C LEU A 404 21.67 0.29 -9.94
N LYS A 405 22.88 0.15 -9.40
CA LYS A 405 24.05 0.90 -9.86
C LYS A 405 24.43 0.55 -11.31
N GLN A 406 24.40 -0.73 -11.67
CA GLN A 406 24.76 -1.20 -13.02
C GLN A 406 23.69 -0.89 -14.06
N ALA A 407 22.41 -1.09 -13.71
CA ALA A 407 21.28 -0.93 -14.61
C ALA A 407 20.85 0.53 -14.77
N TYR A 408 20.97 1.34 -13.72
CA TYR A 408 20.42 2.69 -13.66
C TYR A 408 21.38 3.76 -13.13
N GLY A 409 22.60 3.41 -12.70
CA GLY A 409 23.57 4.39 -12.21
C GLY A 409 23.24 4.98 -10.83
N ILE A 410 22.33 4.36 -10.06
CA ILE A 410 21.86 4.88 -8.76
C ILE A 410 22.38 4.03 -7.59
N GLU A 411 22.56 4.66 -6.43
CA GLU A 411 22.98 4.01 -5.18
C GLU A 411 22.07 4.41 -4.00
N PRO A 412 20.84 3.88 -3.93
CA PRO A 412 19.89 4.20 -2.85
C PRO A 412 20.32 3.64 -1.49
N ARG A 413 19.75 4.18 -0.42
CA ARG A 413 19.94 3.69 0.96
C ARG A 413 19.26 2.34 1.14
N LEU A 414 19.96 1.37 1.72
CA LEU A 414 19.45 0.02 1.96
C LEU A 414 18.94 -0.14 3.40
N HIS A 415 17.69 -0.55 3.55
CA HIS A 415 16.98 -0.78 4.81
C HIS A 415 16.51 -2.22 4.94
N PHE A 416 16.17 -2.62 6.17
CA PHE A 416 15.69 -3.96 6.49
C PHE A 416 14.54 -3.89 7.50
N VAL A 417 13.47 -4.63 7.25
CA VAL A 417 12.31 -4.74 8.15
C VAL A 417 12.04 -6.22 8.46
N PRO A 418 11.86 -6.63 9.73
CA PRO A 418 11.61 -8.04 10.08
C PRO A 418 10.41 -8.65 9.34
N HIS A 419 10.49 -9.93 8.99
CA HIS A 419 9.52 -10.68 8.17
C HIS A 419 8.07 -10.56 8.65
N HIS A 420 7.80 -10.92 9.91
CA HIS A 420 6.43 -10.83 10.45
C HIS A 420 5.97 -9.39 10.70
N LEU A 421 6.90 -8.44 10.88
CA LEU A 421 6.53 -7.03 10.88
C LEU A 421 6.12 -6.57 9.48
N CYS A 422 6.78 -7.06 8.42
CA CYS A 422 6.34 -6.78 7.04
C CYS A 422 4.92 -7.30 6.81
N HIS A 423 4.61 -8.54 7.18
CA HIS A 423 3.24 -9.06 7.10
C HIS A 423 2.24 -8.24 7.93
N ALA A 424 2.61 -7.85 9.15
CA ALA A 424 1.73 -7.04 9.99
C ALA A 424 1.48 -5.66 9.37
N SER A 425 2.52 -5.05 8.80
CA SER A 425 2.44 -3.73 8.18
C SER A 425 1.70 -3.76 6.85
N SER A 426 1.86 -4.79 6.01
CA SER A 426 1.12 -4.90 4.75
C SER A 426 -0.39 -4.95 4.98
N VAL A 427 -0.85 -5.67 6.01
CA VAL A 427 -2.28 -5.81 6.31
C VAL A 427 -2.83 -4.64 7.12
N TYR A 428 -2.14 -4.18 8.16
CA TYR A 428 -2.65 -3.11 9.02
C TYR A 428 -2.60 -1.74 8.34
N ARG A 429 -1.47 -1.42 7.68
CA ARG A 429 -1.31 -0.10 7.04
C ARG A 429 -2.12 0.03 5.75
N THR A 430 -2.69 -1.07 5.24
CA THR A 430 -3.64 -1.05 4.13
C THR A 430 -5.09 -1.25 4.56
N ALA A 431 -5.37 -1.45 5.84
CA ALA A 431 -6.74 -1.64 6.34
C ALA A 431 -7.45 -0.28 6.52
N PRO A 432 -8.79 -0.24 6.37
CA PRO A 432 -9.60 0.95 6.68
C PRO A 432 -9.78 1.22 8.19
N PHE A 433 -9.06 0.51 9.06
CA PHE A 433 -9.32 0.48 10.49
C PHE A 433 -8.17 1.08 11.29
N ASP A 434 -8.50 1.95 12.24
CA ASP A 434 -7.54 2.48 13.22
C ASP A 434 -7.25 1.48 14.35
N ASP A 435 -8.18 0.56 14.66
CA ASP A 435 -8.01 -0.50 15.65
C ASP A 435 -8.11 -1.87 14.98
N ALA A 436 -7.14 -2.75 15.22
CA ALA A 436 -7.22 -4.14 14.74
C ALA A 436 -6.32 -5.08 15.55
N LEU A 437 -6.82 -6.30 15.79
CA LEU A 437 -5.96 -7.42 16.16
C LEU A 437 -5.30 -7.95 14.89
N ILE A 438 -3.98 -7.95 14.86
CA ILE A 438 -3.19 -8.35 13.69
C ILE A 438 -2.60 -9.72 13.98
N VAL A 439 -2.96 -10.71 13.17
CA VAL A 439 -2.43 -12.06 13.26
C VAL A 439 -1.63 -12.35 12.00
N THR A 440 -0.36 -12.71 12.18
CA THR A 440 0.50 -13.16 11.09
C THR A 440 0.94 -14.59 11.31
N ALA A 441 0.82 -15.45 10.30
CA ALA A 441 1.15 -16.88 10.41
C ALA A 441 1.70 -17.45 9.10
N ASP A 442 2.86 -18.08 9.17
CA ASP A 442 3.60 -18.57 8.01
C ASP A 442 4.37 -19.87 8.35
N GLY A 443 5.03 -20.46 7.35
CA GLY A 443 5.95 -21.59 7.54
C GLY A 443 7.11 -21.22 8.46
N VAL A 444 7.97 -20.30 8.02
CA VAL A 444 9.07 -19.74 8.81
C VAL A 444 9.61 -18.45 8.17
N GLY A 445 9.69 -17.38 8.95
CA GLY A 445 10.35 -16.13 8.58
C GLY A 445 11.73 -15.97 9.22
N ASP A 446 11.97 -14.82 9.85
CA ASP A 446 13.21 -14.50 10.59
C ASP A 446 13.31 -15.24 11.95
N TYR A 447 13.16 -16.58 11.90
CA TYR A 447 13.00 -17.53 13.01
C TYR A 447 11.59 -17.61 13.63
N ASP A 448 10.72 -16.68 13.27
CA ASP A 448 9.33 -16.66 13.74
C ASP A 448 8.44 -17.45 12.78
N SER A 449 7.39 -18.09 13.30
CA SER A 449 6.36 -18.78 12.49
C SER A 449 5.00 -18.10 12.60
N MET A 450 4.74 -17.42 13.71
CA MET A 450 3.50 -16.69 13.94
C MET A 450 3.76 -15.49 14.86
N SER A 451 3.04 -14.39 14.63
CA SER A 451 3.02 -13.23 15.51
C SER A 451 1.59 -12.72 15.68
N VAL A 452 1.24 -12.34 16.90
CA VAL A 452 0.04 -11.58 17.24
C VAL A 452 0.46 -10.18 17.67
N SER A 453 -0.16 -9.17 17.06
CA SER A 453 0.10 -7.75 17.31
C SER A 453 -1.23 -7.00 17.43
N TYR A 454 -1.19 -5.79 17.97
CA TYR A 454 -2.34 -4.90 18.06
C TYR A 454 -2.03 -3.59 17.35
N GLY A 455 -2.81 -3.28 16.33
CA GLY A 455 -2.78 -2.02 15.61
C GLY A 455 -3.66 -0.99 16.31
N MET A 456 -3.10 0.17 16.66
CA MET A 456 -3.85 1.30 17.20
C MET A 456 -3.14 2.62 16.85
N GLU A 457 -3.86 3.61 16.34
CA GLU A 457 -3.34 4.96 16.03
C GLU A 457 -2.06 4.92 15.15
N GLY A 458 -2.11 4.19 14.03
CA GLY A 458 -0.98 4.07 13.11
C GLY A 458 0.22 3.26 13.62
N ARG A 459 0.15 2.71 14.85
CA ARG A 459 1.23 1.93 15.47
C ARG A 459 0.89 0.45 15.54
N ILE A 460 1.89 -0.40 15.32
CA ILE A 460 1.81 -1.84 15.52
C ILE A 460 2.51 -2.20 16.82
N ARG A 461 1.75 -2.63 17.82
CA ARG A 461 2.29 -3.13 19.10
C ARG A 461 2.34 -4.64 19.08
N HIS A 462 3.54 -5.21 19.13
CA HIS A 462 3.72 -6.65 19.25
C HIS A 462 3.17 -7.19 20.58
N LEU A 463 2.45 -8.31 20.55
CA LEU A 463 1.89 -8.98 21.75
C LEU A 463 2.50 -10.35 21.99
N HIS A 464 2.67 -11.16 20.95
CA HIS A 464 3.12 -12.54 21.09
C HIS A 464 3.78 -13.07 19.82
N THR A 465 4.78 -13.93 19.99
CA THR A 465 5.47 -14.64 18.90
C THR A 465 5.50 -16.12 19.22
N ILE A 466 5.25 -16.95 18.20
CA ILE A 466 5.62 -18.37 18.21
C ILE A 466 6.84 -18.53 17.31
N GLU A 467 7.88 -19.11 17.89
CA GLU A 467 9.15 -19.32 17.20
C GLU A 467 9.20 -20.72 16.56
N TYR A 468 9.98 -20.83 15.49
CA TYR A 468 10.39 -22.10 14.93
C TYR A 468 11.07 -22.99 16.00
N PRO A 469 10.83 -24.32 16.04
CA PRO A 469 10.22 -25.17 15.01
C PRO A 469 8.70 -25.37 15.12
N HIS A 470 8.00 -24.60 15.95
CA HIS A 470 6.56 -24.76 16.13
C HIS A 470 5.82 -23.89 15.13
N SER A 471 5.31 -24.48 14.05
CA SER A 471 4.67 -23.75 12.96
C SER A 471 3.43 -24.46 12.46
N LEU A 472 2.30 -23.74 12.45
CA LEU A 472 1.06 -24.25 11.87
C LEU A 472 1.20 -24.39 10.34
N GLY A 473 2.04 -23.56 9.71
CA GLY A 473 2.47 -23.73 8.32
C GLY A 473 3.12 -25.09 8.11
N GLN A 474 4.09 -25.46 8.95
CA GLN A 474 4.76 -26.76 8.84
C GLN A 474 3.85 -27.94 9.17
N PHE A 475 2.94 -27.78 10.13
CA PHE A 475 1.90 -28.77 10.42
C PHE A 475 1.06 -29.07 9.18
N TYR A 476 0.62 -28.03 8.47
CA TYR A 476 -0.22 -28.16 7.29
C TYR A 476 0.57 -28.65 6.05
N THR A 477 1.82 -28.21 5.88
CA THR A 477 2.75 -28.73 4.86
C THR A 477 3.06 -30.21 5.08
N ALA A 478 3.17 -30.68 6.33
CA ALA A 478 3.38 -32.08 6.63
C ALA A 478 2.22 -32.97 6.16
N CYS A 479 0.98 -32.54 6.40
CA CYS A 479 -0.21 -33.17 5.82
C CYS A 479 -0.13 -33.24 4.29
N THR A 480 0.19 -32.09 3.67
CA THR A 480 0.32 -31.95 2.22
C THR A 480 1.26 -33.00 1.62
N GLN A 481 2.43 -33.19 2.23
CA GLN A 481 3.42 -34.15 1.73
C GLN A 481 3.05 -35.62 2.00
N VAL A 482 2.46 -35.92 3.16
CA VAL A 482 2.03 -37.29 3.49
C VAL A 482 0.93 -37.76 2.54
N LEU A 483 0.03 -36.86 2.13
CA LEU A 483 -1.03 -37.14 1.16
C LEU A 483 -0.56 -37.17 -0.31
N GLY A 484 0.77 -37.11 -0.53
CA GLY A 484 1.39 -37.25 -1.85
C GLY A 484 1.47 -35.97 -2.67
N PHE A 485 1.13 -34.81 -2.08
CA PHE A 485 1.21 -33.53 -2.76
C PHE A 485 2.56 -32.82 -2.52
N LYS A 486 2.77 -31.70 -3.23
CA LYS A 486 4.02 -30.92 -3.22
C LYS A 486 3.92 -29.82 -2.17
N ALA A 487 4.81 -29.84 -1.19
CA ALA A 487 4.96 -28.81 -0.17
C ALA A 487 5.17 -27.42 -0.76
N ASN A 488 4.69 -26.39 -0.05
CA ASN A 488 4.73 -24.96 -0.39
C ASN A 488 4.12 -24.64 -1.76
N ARG A 489 3.22 -25.50 -2.26
CA ARG A 489 2.58 -25.37 -3.58
C ARG A 489 1.15 -25.88 -3.59
N HIS A 490 0.88 -27.00 -2.91
CA HIS A 490 -0.39 -27.72 -2.98
C HIS A 490 -1.20 -27.71 -1.68
N GLU A 491 -0.84 -26.86 -0.71
CA GLU A 491 -1.58 -26.68 0.54
C GLU A 491 -3.06 -26.33 0.27
N GLY A 492 -3.33 -25.51 -0.74
CA GLY A 492 -4.71 -25.21 -1.16
C GLY A 492 -5.52 -26.46 -1.53
N LYS A 493 -4.89 -27.49 -2.10
CA LYS A 493 -5.55 -28.76 -2.42
C LYS A 493 -5.99 -29.49 -1.16
N ILE A 494 -5.26 -29.37 -0.05
CA ILE A 494 -5.68 -29.93 1.24
C ILE A 494 -6.92 -29.19 1.76
N THR A 495 -6.95 -27.86 1.61
CA THR A 495 -8.15 -27.07 1.98
C THR A 495 -9.36 -27.49 1.15
N GLY A 496 -9.21 -27.70 -0.16
CA GLY A 496 -10.29 -28.22 -1.00
C GLY A 496 -10.72 -29.64 -0.61
N LEU A 497 -9.76 -30.54 -0.40
CA LEU A 497 -10.00 -31.93 -0.05
C LEU A 497 -10.71 -32.09 1.31
N SER A 498 -10.49 -31.16 2.24
CA SER A 498 -11.12 -31.15 3.56
C SER A 498 -12.66 -31.12 3.52
N GLY A 499 -13.24 -30.60 2.44
CA GLY A 499 -14.70 -30.55 2.24
C GLY A 499 -15.33 -31.91 1.91
N PHE A 500 -14.52 -32.90 1.51
CA PHE A 500 -14.98 -34.25 1.18
C PHE A 500 -14.82 -35.26 2.33
N GLY A 501 -14.09 -34.89 3.40
CA GLY A 501 -13.77 -35.79 4.50
C GLY A 501 -14.78 -35.75 5.63
N GLU A 502 -14.74 -36.77 6.48
CA GLU A 502 -15.54 -36.87 7.69
C GLU A 502 -14.68 -36.71 8.95
N ALA A 503 -15.29 -36.17 10.01
CA ALA A 503 -14.66 -36.08 11.32
C ALA A 503 -14.62 -37.46 12.01
N LYS A 504 -13.62 -38.28 11.68
CA LYS A 504 -13.35 -39.56 12.38
C LYS A 504 -12.74 -39.27 13.77
N PRO A 505 -13.41 -39.57 14.90
CA PRO A 505 -12.93 -39.19 16.23
C PRO A 505 -11.57 -39.79 16.59
N ASP A 506 -11.33 -41.04 16.21
CA ASP A 506 -10.08 -41.76 16.44
C ASP A 506 -8.90 -41.15 15.65
N LEU A 507 -9.13 -40.71 14.41
CA LEU A 507 -8.14 -39.97 13.61
C LEU A 507 -7.86 -38.61 14.23
N TYR A 508 -8.90 -37.88 14.64
CA TYR A 508 -8.76 -36.60 15.32
C TYR A 508 -7.89 -36.73 16.56
N ASP A 509 -8.19 -37.69 17.46
CA ASP A 509 -7.41 -37.91 18.68
C ASP A 509 -5.95 -38.27 18.38
N LYS A 510 -5.71 -39.11 17.36
CA LYS A 510 -4.35 -39.46 16.89
C LYS A 510 -3.58 -38.21 16.47
N VAL A 511 -4.13 -37.38 15.58
CA VAL A 511 -3.45 -36.17 15.10
C VAL A 511 -3.31 -35.15 16.23
N ARG A 512 -4.36 -34.93 17.03
CA ARG A 512 -4.34 -33.99 18.15
C ARG A 512 -3.30 -34.34 19.21
N SER A 513 -3.02 -35.63 19.42
CA SER A 513 -1.98 -36.12 20.33
C SER A 513 -0.55 -35.70 19.94
N THR A 514 -0.35 -35.27 18.70
CA THR A 514 0.94 -34.78 18.18
C THR A 514 1.17 -33.29 18.46
N ILE A 515 0.21 -32.60 19.08
CA ILE A 515 0.29 -31.18 19.44
C ILE A 515 0.13 -31.02 20.96
N ARG A 516 1.11 -30.38 21.61
CA ARG A 516 1.04 -30.04 23.04
C ARG A 516 0.76 -28.55 23.20
N VAL A 517 -0.28 -28.20 23.94
CA VAL A 517 -0.58 -26.78 24.26
C VAL A 517 0.46 -26.28 25.26
N SER A 518 0.98 -25.07 25.05
CA SER A 518 1.99 -24.44 25.91
C SER A 518 1.72 -22.95 26.05
N GLY A 519 0.93 -22.57 27.06
CA GLY A 519 0.52 -21.17 27.26
C GLY A 519 -0.32 -20.67 26.07
N PRO A 520 -0.16 -19.40 25.62
CA PRO A 520 -0.82 -18.90 24.41
C PRO A 520 -0.15 -19.40 23.10
N GLY A 521 0.36 -20.63 23.11
CA GLY A 521 1.10 -21.23 22.01
C GLY A 521 1.00 -22.76 22.03
N PHE A 522 1.76 -23.41 21.16
CA PHE A 522 1.75 -24.86 21.00
C PHE A 522 3.16 -25.38 20.69
N GLN A 523 3.34 -26.67 20.92
CA GLN A 523 4.53 -27.41 20.55
C GLN A 523 4.12 -28.59 19.68
N LEU A 524 4.67 -28.64 18.47
CA LEU A 524 4.59 -29.80 17.61
C LEU A 524 5.51 -30.91 18.12
N ASP A 525 4.98 -32.13 18.19
CA ASP A 525 5.76 -33.29 18.53
C ASP A 525 6.78 -33.58 17.42
N LYS A 526 8.03 -33.38 17.80
CA LYS A 526 9.21 -33.59 16.98
C LYS A 526 9.26 -34.97 16.34
N ARG A 527 8.64 -36.02 16.89
CA ARG A 527 8.61 -37.36 16.25
C ARG A 527 7.88 -37.37 14.92
N TYR A 528 6.89 -36.50 14.73
CA TYR A 528 6.06 -36.45 13.52
C TYR A 528 6.44 -35.27 12.63
N TYR A 529 6.85 -34.16 13.23
CA TYR A 529 7.14 -32.90 12.54
C TYR A 529 8.63 -32.53 12.52
N SER A 530 9.51 -33.37 13.10
CA SER A 530 10.96 -33.20 13.02
C SER A 530 11.67 -34.50 12.63
N GLU A 531 12.45 -34.46 11.56
CA GLU A 531 13.57 -35.38 11.36
C GLU A 531 14.82 -34.53 11.09
N GLY A 532 15.97 -35.02 11.55
CA GLY A 532 17.24 -34.29 11.59
C GLY A 532 17.71 -33.77 10.24
N ILE A 533 18.49 -32.69 10.27
CA ILE A 533 19.27 -32.23 9.13
C ILE A 533 20.28 -33.34 8.76
N ILE A 534 20.23 -33.79 7.50
CA ILE A 534 21.14 -34.73 6.79
C ILE A 534 20.78 -36.23 6.87
N ARG A 535 19.90 -36.65 5.97
CA ARG A 535 20.09 -37.90 5.20
C ARG A 535 20.28 -37.68 3.69
N GLY A 536 20.16 -36.43 3.21
CA GLY A 536 20.19 -36.11 1.77
C GLY A 536 21.10 -34.95 1.35
N PHE A 537 21.82 -34.29 2.27
CA PHE A 537 22.80 -33.27 1.88
C PHE A 537 24.11 -33.95 1.45
N GLY A 538 24.03 -34.71 0.34
CA GLY A 538 25.21 -35.15 -0.37
C GLY A 538 25.91 -33.90 -0.93
N PHE A 539 27.24 -33.91 -0.88
CA PHE A 539 28.12 -32.91 -1.50
C PHE A 539 27.65 -32.49 -2.93
N GLY A 540 26.95 -33.39 -3.64
CA GLY A 540 26.31 -33.14 -4.94
C GLY A 540 25.21 -32.07 -4.98
N SER A 541 24.33 -31.90 -3.99
CA SER A 541 23.33 -30.81 -4.00
C SER A 541 23.96 -29.45 -3.75
N MET A 542 25.01 -29.40 -2.92
CA MET A 542 25.81 -28.20 -2.71
C MET A 542 26.60 -27.80 -3.96
N MET A 543 27.08 -28.78 -4.74
CA MET A 543 27.77 -28.56 -6.02
C MET A 543 26.81 -28.21 -7.17
N ARG A 544 25.51 -28.54 -7.06
CA ARG A 544 24.46 -28.18 -8.04
C ARG A 544 23.87 -26.77 -7.84
N GLY A 545 24.31 -26.04 -6.82
CA GLY A 545 23.87 -24.66 -6.58
C GLY A 545 22.50 -24.49 -5.92
N GLU A 546 21.85 -25.60 -5.49
CA GLU A 546 20.60 -25.54 -4.72
C GLU A 546 20.82 -24.74 -3.42
N SER A 547 19.91 -23.81 -3.13
CA SER A 547 20.07 -22.98 -1.94
C SER A 547 19.91 -23.84 -0.69
N LEU A 548 20.72 -23.57 0.35
CA LEU A 548 20.61 -24.26 1.64
C LEU A 548 19.19 -24.11 2.25
N PHE A 549 18.45 -23.08 1.82
CA PHE A 549 17.09 -22.78 2.26
C PHE A 549 16.05 -23.70 1.63
N GLU A 550 16.15 -23.99 0.32
CA GLU A 550 15.30 -25.01 -0.33
C GLU A 550 15.47 -26.36 0.37
N ALA A 551 16.71 -26.79 0.63
CA ALA A 551 16.97 -28.05 1.32
C ALA A 551 16.45 -28.10 2.77
N LEU A 552 16.37 -26.95 3.46
CA LEU A 552 15.81 -26.85 4.82
C LEU A 552 14.28 -26.86 4.85
N GLN A 553 13.63 -26.40 3.77
CA GLN A 553 12.18 -26.37 3.66
C GLN A 553 11.57 -27.67 3.14
N TYR A 554 12.26 -28.41 2.28
CA TYR A 554 11.82 -29.71 1.76
C TYR A 554 12.11 -30.86 2.74
N ARG A 555 11.73 -30.68 4.02
CA ARG A 555 11.73 -31.78 5.00
C ARG A 555 10.73 -32.84 4.56
N ASN A 556 11.11 -34.11 4.65
CA ASN A 556 10.29 -35.23 4.20
C ASN A 556 9.57 -35.83 5.42
N TYR A 557 8.39 -35.30 5.80
CA TYR A 557 7.68 -35.70 7.04
C TYR A 557 7.04 -37.09 7.01
N LYS A 558 7.52 -38.02 6.16
CA LYS A 558 6.70 -39.14 5.71
C LYS A 558 6.63 -40.31 6.67
N GLN A 559 7.73 -40.79 7.25
CA GLN A 559 7.69 -42.14 7.82
C GLN A 559 6.86 -42.27 9.11
N PRO A 560 7.05 -41.46 10.16
CA PRO A 560 6.26 -41.58 11.38
C PRO A 560 4.82 -41.08 11.21
N LEU A 561 4.63 -39.96 10.51
CA LEU A 561 3.31 -39.38 10.30
C LEU A 561 2.47 -40.20 9.32
N ALA A 562 3.04 -40.74 8.22
CA ALA A 562 2.27 -41.62 7.34
C ALA A 562 1.83 -42.91 8.02
N ARG A 563 2.65 -43.48 8.92
CA ARG A 563 2.23 -44.64 9.73
C ARG A 563 1.11 -44.30 10.71
N LEU A 564 1.14 -43.11 11.31
CA LEU A 564 0.06 -42.65 12.19
C LEU A 564 -1.29 -42.56 11.44
N LEU A 565 -1.22 -42.15 10.17
CA LEU A 565 -2.36 -41.89 9.29
C LEU A 565 -2.73 -43.11 8.40
N GLU A 566 -2.05 -44.24 8.59
CA GLU A 566 -2.29 -45.45 7.81
C GLU A 566 -3.72 -45.98 8.05
N GLY A 567 -4.42 -46.33 6.97
CA GLY A 567 -5.79 -46.86 7.02
C GLY A 567 -6.91 -45.82 6.89
N TYR A 568 -6.60 -44.53 6.82
CA TYR A 568 -7.60 -43.46 6.59
C TYR A 568 -7.59 -42.96 5.15
N SER A 569 -8.73 -42.46 4.68
CA SER A 569 -8.83 -41.80 3.37
C SER A 569 -8.08 -40.46 3.37
N ARG A 570 -7.73 -39.95 2.17
CA ARG A 570 -6.99 -38.68 2.07
C ARG A 570 -7.87 -37.50 2.49
N GLU A 571 -9.16 -37.64 2.23
CA GLU A 571 -10.25 -36.73 2.54
C GLU A 571 -10.43 -36.59 4.05
N ASP A 572 -10.55 -37.71 4.77
CA ASP A 572 -10.68 -37.71 6.23
C ASP A 572 -9.45 -37.09 6.91
N VAL A 573 -8.25 -37.41 6.40
CA VAL A 573 -7.00 -36.82 6.89
C VAL A 573 -6.97 -35.31 6.66
N ALA A 574 -7.29 -34.85 5.45
CA ALA A 574 -7.34 -33.42 5.15
C ALA A 574 -8.36 -32.69 6.02
N HIS A 575 -9.54 -33.28 6.24
CA HIS A 575 -10.59 -32.76 7.11
C HIS A 575 -10.11 -32.58 8.55
N VAL A 576 -9.50 -33.61 9.15
CA VAL A 576 -8.99 -33.55 10.53
C VAL A 576 -7.87 -32.53 10.68
N PHE A 577 -6.93 -32.45 9.74
CA PHE A 577 -5.86 -31.45 9.78
C PHE A 577 -6.38 -30.02 9.63
N GLN A 578 -7.34 -29.80 8.73
CA GLN A 578 -8.00 -28.50 8.57
C GLN A 578 -8.70 -28.06 9.86
N ARG A 579 -9.47 -28.96 10.49
CA ARG A 579 -10.15 -28.70 11.75
C ARG A 579 -9.19 -28.36 12.88
N ILE A 580 -8.11 -29.13 13.04
CA ILE A 580 -7.10 -28.87 14.08
C ILE A 580 -6.38 -27.54 13.82
N LEU A 581 -6.09 -27.19 12.56
CA LEU A 581 -5.51 -25.88 12.22
C LEU A 581 -6.42 -24.73 12.70
N GLU A 582 -7.72 -24.81 12.42
CA GLU A 582 -8.72 -23.81 12.84
C GLU A 582 -8.80 -23.70 14.37
N GLU A 583 -8.92 -24.83 15.06
CA GLU A 583 -9.02 -24.89 16.53
C GLU A 583 -7.76 -24.33 17.22
N GLU A 584 -6.57 -24.67 16.74
CA GLU A 584 -5.30 -24.17 17.32
C GLU A 584 -5.11 -22.68 17.04
N LEU A 585 -5.45 -22.18 15.84
CA LEU A 585 -5.45 -20.73 15.55
C LEU A 585 -6.36 -19.97 16.52
N ILE A 586 -7.59 -20.45 16.72
CA ILE A 586 -8.54 -19.87 17.66
C ILE A 586 -7.98 -19.92 19.09
N ALA A 587 -7.43 -21.05 19.52
CA ALA A 587 -6.87 -21.19 20.87
C ALA A 587 -5.73 -20.18 21.14
N ILE A 588 -4.84 -19.99 20.17
CA ILE A 588 -3.70 -19.06 20.26
C ILE A 588 -4.18 -17.60 20.29
N VAL A 589 -5.15 -17.24 19.45
CA VAL A 589 -5.62 -15.85 19.27
C VAL A 589 -6.53 -15.39 20.42
N ARG A 590 -7.32 -16.31 21.00
CA ARG A 590 -8.31 -16.04 22.06
C ARG A 590 -7.84 -15.09 23.18
N PRO A 591 -6.73 -15.36 23.91
CA PRO A 591 -6.32 -14.49 25.00
C PRO A 591 -6.02 -13.07 24.55
N PHE A 592 -5.55 -12.86 23.31
CA PHE A 592 -5.21 -11.54 22.78
C PHE A 592 -6.44 -10.80 22.25
N ALA A 593 -7.41 -11.51 21.66
CA ALA A 593 -8.70 -10.94 21.30
C ALA A 593 -9.43 -10.42 22.55
N GLU A 594 -9.47 -11.23 23.62
CA GLU A 594 -10.07 -10.85 24.91
C GLU A 594 -9.30 -9.70 25.58
N GLN A 595 -7.96 -9.72 25.55
CA GLN A 595 -7.13 -8.69 26.16
C GLN A 595 -7.24 -7.32 25.46
N THR A 596 -7.32 -7.31 24.13
CA THR A 596 -7.33 -6.06 23.35
C THR A 596 -8.72 -5.49 23.16
N ALA A 597 -9.76 -6.34 23.19
CA ALA A 597 -11.12 -5.99 22.80
C ALA A 597 -11.18 -5.30 21.43
N ALA A 598 -10.28 -5.69 20.52
CA ALA A 598 -10.23 -5.15 19.16
C ALA A 598 -11.52 -5.47 18.41
N ARG A 599 -12.03 -4.51 17.64
CA ARG A 599 -13.28 -4.68 16.87
C ARG A 599 -13.00 -5.29 15.50
N ASN A 600 -11.78 -5.13 14.97
CA ASN A 600 -11.42 -5.59 13.64
C ASN A 600 -10.27 -6.62 13.68
N LEU A 601 -10.26 -7.50 12.69
CA LEU A 601 -9.26 -8.55 12.53
C LEU A 601 -8.45 -8.33 11.25
N CYS A 602 -7.13 -8.31 11.37
CA CYS A 602 -6.20 -8.24 10.24
C CYS A 602 -5.39 -9.53 10.13
N LEU A 603 -5.40 -10.18 8.96
CA LEU A 603 -4.70 -11.45 8.71
C LEU A 603 -3.68 -11.34 7.56
N SER A 604 -2.45 -11.84 7.77
CA SER A 604 -1.42 -11.95 6.72
C SER A 604 -0.42 -13.09 6.99
N GLY A 605 0.23 -13.61 5.97
CA GLY A 605 1.13 -14.77 6.04
C GLY A 605 0.54 -15.97 5.30
N GLY A 606 1.40 -16.91 4.90
CA GLY A 606 1.05 -18.02 4.00
C GLY A 606 -0.11 -18.90 4.47
N ILE A 607 -0.31 -19.03 5.79
CA ILE A 607 -1.46 -19.78 6.35
C ILE A 607 -2.79 -19.18 5.92
N PHE A 608 -2.90 -17.85 5.83
CA PHE A 608 -4.17 -17.17 5.54
C PHE A 608 -4.51 -17.15 4.03
N ALA A 609 -3.77 -17.87 3.19
CA ALA A 609 -4.30 -18.33 1.90
C ALA A 609 -5.42 -19.39 2.08
N ASN A 610 -5.52 -19.98 3.28
CA ASN A 610 -6.57 -20.90 3.70
C ASN A 610 -7.83 -20.12 4.11
N VAL A 611 -8.78 -20.03 3.19
CA VAL A 611 -10.00 -19.24 3.38
C VAL A 611 -10.94 -19.77 4.46
N LYS A 612 -10.87 -21.07 4.78
CA LYS A 612 -11.63 -21.68 5.88
C LYS A 612 -11.08 -21.22 7.23
N ALA A 613 -9.75 -21.20 7.38
CA ALA A 613 -9.10 -20.68 8.58
C ALA A 613 -9.42 -19.19 8.82
N ASN A 614 -9.50 -18.39 7.75
CA ASN A 614 -9.87 -16.97 7.84
C ASN A 614 -11.29 -16.79 8.38
N ALA A 615 -12.26 -17.53 7.84
CA ALA A 615 -13.66 -17.48 8.29
C ALA A 615 -13.81 -17.99 9.74
N ALA A 616 -13.14 -19.10 10.08
CA ALA A 616 -13.17 -19.67 11.43
C ALA A 616 -12.67 -18.68 12.49
N LEU A 617 -11.56 -17.99 12.23
CA LEU A 617 -11.03 -16.96 13.13
C LEU A 617 -11.95 -15.74 13.24
N PHE A 618 -12.50 -15.26 12.12
CA PHE A 618 -13.40 -14.11 12.11
C PHE A 618 -14.65 -14.37 12.98
N HIS A 619 -15.26 -15.54 12.84
CA HIS A 619 -16.48 -15.89 13.59
C HIS A 619 -16.24 -16.24 15.06
N ALA A 620 -15.01 -16.56 15.47
CA ALA A 620 -14.73 -17.06 16.82
C ALA A 620 -14.83 -16.00 17.94
N PHE A 621 -14.65 -14.71 17.63
CA PHE A 621 -14.47 -13.66 18.65
C PHE A 621 -15.38 -12.44 18.51
N GLY A 622 -16.39 -12.49 17.63
CA GLY A 622 -17.33 -11.39 17.45
C GLY A 622 -16.73 -10.12 16.85
N PHE A 623 -15.70 -10.28 16.00
CA PHE A 623 -15.15 -9.16 15.23
C PHE A 623 -16.23 -8.56 14.32
N GLU A 624 -16.18 -7.25 14.15
CA GLU A 624 -17.09 -6.51 13.27
C GLU A 624 -16.66 -6.58 11.82
N ASN A 625 -15.34 -6.59 11.57
CA ASN A 625 -14.78 -6.67 10.23
C ASN A 625 -13.50 -7.53 10.19
N VAL A 626 -13.23 -8.13 9.04
CA VAL A 626 -11.96 -8.80 8.73
C VAL A 626 -11.32 -8.22 7.47
N TYR A 627 -10.01 -8.00 7.55
CA TYR A 627 -9.18 -7.55 6.45
C TYR A 627 -8.02 -8.53 6.26
N ILE A 628 -7.93 -9.13 5.08
CA ILE A 628 -6.83 -10.01 4.70
C ILE A 628 -6.10 -9.34 3.56
N TYR A 629 -4.78 -9.17 3.69
CA TYR A 629 -4.00 -8.59 2.60
C TYR A 629 -4.06 -9.53 1.38
N PRO A 630 -4.48 -9.09 0.18
CA PRO A 630 -4.74 -9.98 -0.95
C PRO A 630 -3.56 -10.85 -1.38
N ASN A 631 -2.35 -10.29 -1.36
CA ASN A 631 -1.12 -11.05 -1.50
C ASN A 631 -0.58 -11.45 -0.11
N MET A 632 -1.37 -12.22 0.65
CA MET A 632 -1.11 -12.50 2.07
C MET A 632 0.21 -13.22 2.32
N GLY A 633 0.67 -14.03 1.36
CA GLY A 633 1.92 -14.76 1.48
C GLY A 633 3.15 -13.86 1.38
N ASP A 634 4.28 -14.47 1.05
CA ASP A 634 5.57 -13.80 1.00
C ASP A 634 5.67 -12.72 -0.08
N GLY A 635 4.83 -12.78 -1.12
CA GLY A 635 4.70 -11.70 -2.08
C GLY A 635 4.34 -10.35 -1.43
N GLY A 636 3.58 -10.35 -0.32
CA GLY A 636 3.19 -9.14 0.41
C GLY A 636 4.27 -8.51 1.29
N LEU A 637 5.44 -9.14 1.43
CA LEU A 637 6.50 -8.65 2.30
C LEU A 637 7.12 -7.33 1.84
N GLY A 638 7.41 -7.18 0.53
CA GLY A 638 7.94 -5.96 -0.06
C GLY A 638 7.06 -4.73 0.21
N PRO A 639 5.76 -4.79 -0.11
CA PRO A 639 4.79 -3.76 0.26
C PRO A 639 4.79 -3.43 1.76
N GLY A 640 4.73 -4.45 2.62
CA GLY A 640 4.74 -4.27 4.06
C GLY A 640 6.03 -3.61 4.58
N ALA A 641 7.18 -3.96 4.02
CA ALA A 641 8.47 -3.38 4.37
C ALA A 641 8.55 -1.89 3.99
N ALA A 642 8.04 -1.52 2.80
CA ALA A 642 7.97 -0.13 2.35
C ALA A 642 7.07 0.70 3.27
N LEU A 643 5.85 0.25 3.51
CA LEU A 643 4.89 0.93 4.37
C LEU A 643 5.40 1.07 5.81
N GLU A 644 6.13 0.07 6.32
CA GLU A 644 6.76 0.14 7.64
C GLU A 644 7.91 1.16 7.70
N LEU A 645 8.78 1.18 6.69
CA LEU A 645 9.88 2.16 6.64
C LEU A 645 9.35 3.59 6.66
N MET A 646 8.26 3.84 5.93
CA MET A 646 7.62 5.16 5.85
C MET A 646 6.72 5.48 7.05
N GLN A 647 6.46 4.51 7.94
CA GLN A 647 5.48 4.62 9.03
C GLN A 647 4.11 5.12 8.52
N ALA A 648 3.66 4.57 7.39
CA ALA A 648 2.43 5.00 6.72
C ALA A 648 1.19 4.81 7.60
N GLU A 649 0.33 5.82 7.66
CA GLU A 649 -0.97 5.71 8.33
C GLU A 649 -1.88 4.71 7.60
N PRO A 650 -2.71 3.93 8.32
CA PRO A 650 -3.66 2.99 7.73
C PRO A 650 -4.52 3.65 6.65
N THR A 651 -4.37 3.20 5.41
CA THR A 651 -5.11 3.72 4.26
C THR A 651 -5.52 2.55 3.37
N PRO A 652 -6.82 2.38 3.05
CA PRO A 652 -7.30 1.31 2.20
C PRO A 652 -6.52 1.17 0.90
N SER A 653 -6.13 -0.07 0.58
CA SER A 653 -5.68 -0.40 -0.78
C SER A 653 -6.90 -0.73 -1.62
N ASP A 654 -7.37 0.23 -2.42
CA ASP A 654 -8.63 0.07 -3.17
C ASP A 654 -8.54 -0.94 -4.32
N SER A 655 -7.32 -1.31 -4.75
CA SER A 655 -7.11 -2.22 -5.87
C SER A 655 -5.84 -3.05 -5.73
N MET A 656 -5.83 -4.20 -6.40
CA MET A 656 -4.66 -5.05 -6.60
C MET A 656 -4.20 -5.06 -8.05
N TYR A 657 -4.77 -4.24 -8.94
CA TYR A 657 -4.31 -4.08 -10.32
C TYR A 657 -3.02 -3.23 -10.39
N LEU A 658 -1.95 -3.78 -9.81
CA LEU A 658 -0.66 -3.11 -9.57
C LEU A 658 0.44 -3.57 -10.54
N GLY A 659 0.18 -4.62 -11.32
CA GLY A 659 1.11 -5.13 -12.32
C GLY A 659 1.07 -4.35 -13.65
N PRO A 660 1.79 -4.84 -14.66
CA PRO A 660 1.89 -4.20 -15.97
C PRO A 660 0.57 -4.26 -16.73
N GLU A 661 0.38 -3.25 -17.58
CA GLU A 661 -0.65 -3.15 -18.61
C GLU A 661 0.02 -3.08 -19.97
N TYR A 662 -0.69 -3.53 -21.00
CA TYR A 662 -0.19 -3.57 -22.37
C TYR A 662 -1.11 -2.75 -23.26
N SER A 663 -0.52 -1.98 -24.15
CA SER A 663 -1.25 -1.19 -25.14
C SER A 663 -1.86 -2.05 -26.24
N GLU A 664 -2.89 -1.52 -26.93
CA GLU A 664 -3.47 -2.17 -28.12
C GLU A 664 -2.38 -2.52 -29.16
N ALA A 665 -1.40 -1.64 -29.37
CA ALA A 665 -0.32 -1.88 -30.32
C ALA A 665 0.54 -3.11 -29.94
N GLN A 666 0.84 -3.30 -28.66
CA GLN A 666 1.58 -4.48 -28.18
C GLN A 666 0.75 -5.76 -28.28
N MET A 667 -0.57 -5.67 -28.11
CA MET A 667 -1.48 -6.80 -28.30
C MET A 667 -1.53 -7.21 -29.78
N VAL A 668 -1.73 -6.25 -30.69
CA VAL A 668 -1.72 -6.47 -32.14
C VAL A 668 -0.38 -7.07 -32.59
N GLU A 669 0.75 -6.51 -32.16
CA GLU A 669 2.08 -7.05 -32.49
C GLU A 669 2.20 -8.53 -32.06
N ALA A 670 1.71 -8.88 -30.87
CA ALA A 670 1.76 -10.24 -30.38
C ALA A 670 0.82 -11.19 -31.13
N LEU A 671 -0.37 -10.72 -31.52
CA LEU A 671 -1.36 -11.48 -32.29
C LEU A 671 -0.88 -11.73 -33.73
N ASP A 672 -0.37 -10.70 -34.40
CA ASP A 672 0.16 -10.78 -35.77
C ASP A 672 1.37 -11.71 -35.85
N ALA A 673 2.20 -11.76 -34.80
CA ALA A 673 3.37 -12.64 -34.74
C ALA A 673 3.03 -14.14 -34.78
N VAL A 674 1.78 -14.52 -34.54
CA VAL A 674 1.30 -15.92 -34.57
C VAL A 674 0.16 -16.14 -35.56
N ALA A 675 -0.09 -15.19 -36.47
CA ALA A 675 -1.17 -15.30 -37.45
C ALA A 675 -1.05 -16.57 -38.33
N ASP A 676 0.18 -16.97 -38.64
CA ASP A 676 0.49 -18.18 -39.41
C ASP A 676 0.21 -19.49 -38.64
N GLU A 677 0.02 -19.44 -37.32
CA GLU A 677 -0.36 -20.59 -36.47
C GLU A 677 -1.89 -20.87 -36.51
N GLY A 678 -2.62 -20.22 -37.42
CA GLY A 678 -4.06 -20.41 -37.58
C GLY A 678 -4.93 -19.56 -36.64
N LEU A 679 -4.32 -18.62 -35.90
CA LEU A 679 -5.04 -17.66 -35.07
C LEU A 679 -5.62 -16.55 -35.96
N THR A 680 -6.91 -16.27 -35.82
CA THR A 680 -7.56 -15.08 -36.37
C THR A 680 -8.10 -14.23 -35.25
N TYR A 681 -8.15 -12.92 -35.45
CA TYR A 681 -8.76 -12.02 -34.48
C TYR A 681 -9.52 -10.90 -35.19
N GLU A 682 -10.51 -10.35 -34.49
CA GLU A 682 -11.23 -9.14 -34.88
C GLU A 682 -11.17 -8.12 -33.76
N ARG A 683 -11.33 -6.84 -34.11
CA ARG A 683 -11.52 -5.76 -33.14
C ARG A 683 -13.01 -5.56 -32.92
N LEU A 684 -13.43 -5.54 -31.65
CA LEU A 684 -14.80 -5.30 -31.24
C LEU A 684 -14.97 -3.84 -30.80
N ASP A 685 -16.09 -3.23 -31.18
CA ASP A 685 -16.49 -1.90 -30.68
C ASP A 685 -17.04 -1.98 -29.25
N ASP A 686 -17.76 -3.06 -28.94
CA ASP A 686 -18.31 -3.37 -27.62
C ASP A 686 -17.90 -4.79 -27.18
N PRO A 687 -16.65 -4.96 -26.69
CA PRO A 687 -16.14 -6.27 -26.30
C PRO A 687 -16.92 -6.86 -25.12
N GLU A 688 -17.39 -6.05 -24.17
CA GLU A 688 -18.08 -6.55 -22.98
C GLU A 688 -19.41 -7.22 -23.33
N THR A 689 -20.23 -6.60 -24.18
CA THR A 689 -21.50 -7.20 -24.62
C THR A 689 -21.25 -8.51 -25.35
N ARG A 690 -20.27 -8.54 -26.27
CA ARG A 690 -19.97 -9.76 -27.04
C ARG A 690 -19.46 -10.89 -26.16
N ILE A 691 -18.60 -10.58 -25.17
CA ILE A 691 -18.12 -11.57 -24.21
C ILE A 691 -19.28 -12.14 -23.39
N ALA A 692 -20.21 -11.31 -22.93
CA ALA A 692 -21.39 -11.76 -22.17
C ALA A 692 -22.30 -12.69 -22.99
N GLU A 693 -22.51 -12.39 -24.28
CA GLU A 693 -23.25 -13.27 -25.19
C GLU A 693 -22.57 -14.62 -25.36
N LEU A 694 -21.25 -14.65 -25.62
CA LEU A 694 -20.50 -15.88 -25.76
C LEU A 694 -20.52 -16.73 -24.49
N LEU A 695 -20.49 -16.10 -23.31
CA LEU A 695 -20.62 -16.78 -22.02
C LEU A 695 -22.03 -17.35 -21.81
N ALA A 696 -23.07 -16.64 -22.25
CA ALA A 696 -24.46 -17.13 -22.24
C ALA A 696 -24.65 -18.32 -23.19
N GLU A 697 -23.92 -18.34 -24.30
CA GLU A 697 -23.80 -19.47 -25.24
C GLU A 697 -22.92 -20.62 -24.72
N LYS A 698 -22.39 -20.51 -23.49
CA LYS A 698 -21.52 -21.51 -22.83
C LYS A 698 -20.18 -21.72 -23.52
N ASN A 699 -19.58 -20.65 -24.06
CA ASN A 699 -18.19 -20.66 -24.50
C ASN A 699 -17.24 -20.31 -23.35
N VAL A 700 -16.05 -20.90 -23.35
CA VAL A 700 -14.96 -20.55 -22.41
C VAL A 700 -14.15 -19.40 -22.95
N ILE A 701 -14.08 -18.32 -22.17
CA ILE A 701 -13.36 -17.11 -22.54
C ILE A 701 -12.08 -16.99 -21.72
N ALA A 702 -10.94 -17.06 -22.38
CA ALA A 702 -9.68 -16.61 -21.81
C ALA A 702 -9.62 -15.09 -21.91
N ARG A 703 -9.52 -14.40 -20.78
CA ARG A 703 -9.49 -12.93 -20.73
C ARG A 703 -8.10 -12.41 -20.35
N PHE A 704 -7.62 -11.47 -21.14
CA PHE A 704 -6.40 -10.70 -20.93
C PHE A 704 -6.73 -9.22 -21.13
N ASP A 705 -6.89 -8.46 -20.04
CA ASP A 705 -7.29 -7.06 -20.14
C ASP A 705 -6.73 -6.20 -19.00
N GLY A 706 -6.49 -4.92 -19.27
CA GLY A 706 -6.00 -3.92 -18.30
C GLY A 706 -4.72 -4.30 -17.54
N ARG A 707 -4.49 -3.61 -16.41
CA ARG A 707 -3.39 -3.88 -15.47
C ARG A 707 -3.51 -5.24 -14.82
N MET A 708 -2.41 -5.99 -14.79
CA MET A 708 -2.34 -7.29 -14.13
C MET A 708 -2.59 -7.19 -12.62
N GLU A 709 -3.31 -8.16 -12.06
CA GLU A 709 -3.51 -8.27 -10.62
C GLU A 709 -2.24 -8.76 -9.88
N PHE A 710 -2.00 -8.19 -8.70
CA PHE A 710 -0.91 -8.55 -7.79
C PHE A 710 -1.40 -9.54 -6.73
N GLY A 711 -0.69 -10.66 -6.62
CA GLY A 711 -1.00 -11.73 -5.69
C GLY A 711 -1.29 -13.07 -6.38
N PRO A 712 -1.69 -14.08 -5.59
CA PRO A 712 -1.84 -15.46 -6.06
C PRO A 712 -3.18 -15.74 -6.75
N ARG A 713 -4.15 -14.82 -6.67
CA ARG A 713 -5.49 -14.98 -7.25
C ARG A 713 -5.62 -14.14 -8.52
N ALA A 714 -6.25 -14.71 -9.55
CA ALA A 714 -6.74 -13.92 -10.67
C ALA A 714 -7.99 -13.16 -10.24
N LEU A 715 -8.03 -11.87 -10.54
CA LEU A 715 -9.08 -10.92 -10.18
C LEU A 715 -9.70 -10.35 -11.46
N CYS A 716 -9.94 -11.24 -12.42
CA CYS A 716 -10.61 -11.00 -13.69
C CYS A 716 -9.85 -10.23 -14.80
N ASN A 717 -8.58 -9.87 -14.61
CA ASN A 717 -7.77 -9.27 -15.70
C ASN A 717 -6.86 -10.30 -16.40
N ARG A 718 -6.46 -11.36 -15.70
CA ARG A 718 -5.77 -12.53 -16.28
C ARG A 718 -6.51 -13.81 -15.87
N THR A 719 -7.72 -13.97 -16.40
CA THR A 719 -8.70 -14.97 -15.96
C THR A 719 -9.21 -15.84 -17.10
N ILE A 720 -9.78 -16.99 -16.76
CA ILE A 720 -10.69 -17.74 -17.60
C ILE A 720 -12.09 -17.55 -17.02
N LEU A 721 -13.05 -17.16 -17.87
CA LEU A 721 -14.45 -16.95 -17.54
C LEU A 721 -15.31 -18.04 -18.19
N TYR A 722 -16.33 -18.48 -17.46
CA TYR A 722 -17.28 -19.49 -17.94
C TYR A 722 -18.63 -19.41 -17.21
N SER A 723 -19.67 -20.03 -17.78
CA SER A 723 -20.98 -20.18 -17.13
C SER A 723 -20.90 -21.01 -15.85
N THR A 724 -21.76 -20.71 -14.87
CA THR A 724 -21.82 -21.42 -13.58
C THR A 724 -22.82 -22.58 -13.54
N THR A 725 -23.60 -22.76 -14.61
CA THR A 725 -24.77 -23.65 -14.63
C THR A 725 -24.44 -25.14 -14.73
N GLU A 726 -23.20 -25.49 -15.07
CA GLU A 726 -22.80 -26.89 -15.32
C GLU A 726 -22.00 -27.46 -14.16
N PRO A 727 -22.53 -28.43 -13.40
CA PRO A 727 -21.84 -29.00 -12.23
C PRO A 727 -20.46 -29.59 -12.57
N GLU A 728 -20.33 -30.19 -13.75
CA GLU A 728 -19.09 -30.84 -14.22
C GLU A 728 -18.05 -29.85 -14.79
N ALA A 729 -18.35 -28.53 -14.81
CA ALA A 729 -17.46 -27.52 -15.38
C ALA A 729 -16.07 -27.52 -14.75
N ASN A 730 -15.98 -27.81 -13.44
CA ASN A 730 -14.68 -27.91 -12.78
C ASN A 730 -13.81 -29.02 -13.37
N ASP A 731 -14.40 -30.19 -13.62
CA ASP A 731 -13.68 -31.40 -14.05
C ASP A 731 -13.15 -31.26 -15.47
N TRP A 732 -14.03 -30.98 -16.43
CA TRP A 732 -13.63 -30.97 -17.84
C TRP A 732 -12.77 -29.74 -18.18
N LEU A 733 -12.99 -28.58 -17.52
CA LEU A 733 -12.19 -27.39 -17.78
C LEU A 733 -10.78 -27.55 -17.21
N ASN A 734 -10.62 -28.10 -16.00
CA ASN A 734 -9.29 -28.43 -15.48
C ASN A 734 -8.58 -29.44 -16.37
N LYS A 735 -9.28 -30.45 -16.91
CA LYS A 735 -8.71 -31.39 -17.89
C LYS A 735 -8.23 -30.69 -19.17
N ARG A 736 -9.01 -29.75 -19.73
CA ARG A 736 -8.63 -28.94 -20.91
C ARG A 736 -7.39 -28.09 -20.64
N LEU A 737 -7.26 -27.59 -19.41
CA LEU A 737 -6.09 -26.80 -18.95
C LEU A 737 -4.90 -27.67 -18.52
N GLY A 738 -5.00 -29.00 -18.63
CA GLY A 738 -3.98 -29.95 -18.18
C GLY A 738 -3.77 -29.98 -16.67
N ARG A 739 -4.70 -29.43 -15.89
CA ARG A 739 -4.58 -29.26 -14.43
C ARG A 739 -5.06 -30.49 -13.69
N THR A 740 -4.31 -30.89 -12.67
CA THR A 740 -4.72 -31.89 -11.66
C THR A 740 -5.52 -31.26 -10.52
N GLU A 741 -6.25 -30.18 -10.81
CA GLU A 741 -7.00 -29.42 -9.82
C GLU A 741 -8.40 -30.02 -9.67
N PHE A 742 -8.81 -30.18 -8.43
CA PHE A 742 -10.16 -30.64 -8.04
C PHE A 742 -10.81 -29.64 -7.08
N MET A 743 -10.12 -28.54 -6.77
CA MET A 743 -10.72 -27.43 -6.06
C MET A 743 -11.80 -26.79 -6.96
N PRO A 744 -13.01 -26.56 -6.44
CA PRO A 744 -14.03 -25.80 -7.13
C PRO A 744 -13.52 -24.43 -7.58
N PHE A 745 -14.04 -23.94 -8.71
CA PHE A 745 -13.71 -22.59 -9.14
C PHE A 745 -14.39 -21.55 -8.25
N ALA A 746 -13.91 -20.32 -8.31
CA ALA A 746 -14.49 -19.25 -7.54
C ALA A 746 -15.58 -18.52 -8.34
N PRO A 747 -16.65 -18.07 -7.68
CA PRO A 747 -17.63 -17.19 -8.31
C PRO A 747 -17.10 -15.75 -8.35
N VAL A 748 -17.18 -15.10 -9.51
CA VAL A 748 -17.19 -13.64 -9.60
C VAL A 748 -18.64 -13.15 -9.62
N VAL A 749 -18.95 -12.18 -8.76
CA VAL A 749 -20.32 -11.83 -8.34
C VAL A 749 -20.52 -10.32 -8.43
N MET A 750 -21.65 -9.89 -8.96
CA MET A 750 -22.11 -8.50 -8.82
C MET A 750 -22.46 -8.24 -7.35
N ALA A 751 -21.75 -7.31 -6.70
CA ALA A 751 -21.86 -7.11 -5.25
C ALA A 751 -23.30 -6.80 -4.77
N GLU A 752 -24.09 -6.11 -5.58
CA GLU A 752 -25.50 -5.80 -5.32
C GLU A 752 -26.43 -7.03 -5.26
N HIS A 753 -25.98 -8.17 -5.80
CA HIS A 753 -26.71 -9.44 -5.75
C HIS A 753 -26.21 -10.38 -4.65
N ALA A 754 -25.26 -9.95 -3.81
CA ALA A 754 -24.65 -10.79 -2.78
C ALA A 754 -25.68 -11.42 -1.82
N ASP A 755 -26.70 -10.68 -1.37
CA ASP A 755 -27.72 -11.15 -0.42
C ASP A 755 -28.58 -12.30 -0.97
N ARG A 756 -28.69 -12.43 -2.30
CA ARG A 756 -29.38 -13.55 -2.96
C ARG A 756 -28.54 -14.83 -2.91
N LEU A 757 -27.22 -14.68 -2.83
CA LEU A 757 -26.23 -15.74 -3.04
C LEU A 757 -25.65 -16.25 -1.72
N PHE A 758 -25.48 -15.36 -0.75
CA PHE A 758 -24.84 -15.64 0.53
C PHE A 758 -25.75 -15.19 1.68
N PRO A 759 -26.01 -16.02 2.70
CA PRO A 759 -26.88 -15.66 3.82
C PRO A 759 -26.35 -14.50 4.69
N SER A 760 -25.02 -14.30 4.72
CA SER A 760 -24.38 -13.23 5.49
C SER A 760 -23.03 -12.87 4.89
N VAL A 761 -22.82 -11.58 4.61
CA VAL A 761 -21.56 -11.03 4.10
C VAL A 761 -20.96 -9.95 5.01
N LYS A 762 -21.70 -9.58 6.06
CA LYS A 762 -21.40 -8.43 6.91
C LYS A 762 -20.02 -8.57 7.58
N GLY A 763 -19.18 -7.56 7.41
CA GLY A 763 -17.82 -7.51 7.94
C GLY A 763 -16.78 -8.24 7.08
N MET A 764 -17.21 -8.92 6.02
CA MET A 764 -16.35 -9.72 5.13
C MET A 764 -16.31 -9.16 3.70
N GLU A 765 -17.02 -8.06 3.42
CA GLU A 765 -17.21 -7.49 2.09
C GLU A 765 -15.87 -7.18 1.42
N HIS A 766 -14.92 -6.62 2.16
CA HIS A 766 -13.59 -6.34 1.65
C HIS A 766 -12.83 -7.63 1.27
N ALA A 767 -12.84 -8.65 2.13
CA ALA A 767 -12.22 -9.94 1.85
C ALA A 767 -12.84 -10.64 0.63
N CYS A 768 -14.15 -10.44 0.42
CA CYS A 768 -14.87 -10.95 -0.75
C CYS A 768 -14.45 -10.25 -2.04
N LYS A 769 -13.86 -9.06 -2.04
CA LYS A 769 -13.32 -8.44 -3.27
C LYS A 769 -12.08 -9.16 -3.82
N PHE A 770 -11.41 -9.94 -2.99
CA PHE A 770 -10.11 -10.54 -3.31
C PHE A 770 -10.08 -12.06 -3.16
N MET A 771 -11.25 -12.68 -2.94
CA MET A 771 -11.40 -14.13 -2.78
C MET A 771 -10.53 -14.67 -1.64
N THR A 772 -10.45 -13.94 -0.53
CA THR A 772 -9.63 -14.27 0.63
C THR A 772 -10.43 -14.83 1.80
N ILE A 773 -11.74 -15.02 1.65
CA ILE A 773 -12.60 -15.65 2.65
C ILE A 773 -13.63 -16.56 1.98
N ILE A 774 -14.14 -17.53 2.73
CA ILE A 774 -15.18 -18.46 2.29
C ILE A 774 -16.52 -18.08 2.92
N LEU A 775 -17.61 -18.24 2.19
CA LEU A 775 -18.98 -17.95 2.62
C LEU A 775 -19.89 -19.16 2.39
N ASP A 776 -20.92 -19.29 3.21
CA ASP A 776 -22.02 -20.23 2.97
C ASP A 776 -22.88 -19.77 1.78
N CYS A 777 -23.30 -20.71 0.93
CA CYS A 777 -24.17 -20.43 -0.20
C CYS A 777 -25.65 -20.63 0.17
N THR A 778 -26.53 -19.80 -0.38
CA THR A 778 -27.99 -20.02 -0.33
C THR A 778 -28.39 -21.24 -1.18
N GLU A 779 -29.58 -21.79 -0.92
CA GLU A 779 -30.13 -22.87 -1.76
C GLU A 779 -30.28 -22.43 -3.23
N TRP A 780 -30.61 -21.16 -3.46
CA TRP A 780 -30.69 -20.61 -4.82
C TRP A 780 -29.34 -20.73 -5.54
N MET A 781 -28.24 -20.35 -4.89
CA MET A 781 -26.91 -20.43 -5.49
C MET A 781 -26.47 -21.88 -5.72
N LYS A 782 -26.78 -22.79 -4.78
CA LYS A 782 -26.50 -24.24 -4.93
C LYS A 782 -27.18 -24.82 -6.17
N GLU A 783 -28.42 -24.43 -6.43
CA GLU A 783 -29.21 -24.91 -7.57
C GLU A 783 -28.79 -24.27 -8.90
N HIS A 784 -28.55 -22.95 -8.92
CA HIS A 784 -28.37 -22.20 -10.17
C HIS A 784 -26.91 -21.99 -10.57
N CYS A 785 -25.98 -22.08 -9.62
CA CYS A 785 -24.55 -21.85 -9.84
C CYS A 785 -23.67 -23.04 -9.38
N PRO A 786 -24.02 -24.31 -9.68
CA PRO A 786 -23.36 -25.48 -9.09
C PRO A 786 -21.86 -25.58 -9.41
N ALA A 787 -21.38 -24.99 -10.51
CA ALA A 787 -19.96 -25.05 -10.91
C ALA A 787 -18.99 -24.35 -9.92
N VAL A 788 -19.50 -23.44 -9.10
CA VAL A 788 -18.72 -22.57 -8.20
C VAL A 788 -19.08 -22.77 -6.73
N VAL A 789 -19.93 -23.76 -6.44
CA VAL A 789 -20.30 -24.14 -5.08
C VAL A 789 -19.55 -25.40 -4.69
N HIS A 790 -18.91 -25.36 -3.53
CA HIS A 790 -18.18 -26.47 -2.97
C HIS A 790 -19.14 -27.56 -2.47
N VAL A 791 -18.62 -28.78 -2.31
CA VAL A 791 -19.41 -29.93 -1.83
C VAL A 791 -19.99 -29.71 -0.43
N ASP A 792 -19.34 -28.89 0.40
CA ASP A 792 -19.83 -28.48 1.72
C ASP A 792 -20.82 -27.31 1.69
N GLY A 793 -21.26 -26.88 0.49
CA GLY A 793 -22.25 -25.82 0.31
C GLY A 793 -21.70 -24.41 0.48
N THR A 794 -20.38 -24.25 0.38
CA THR A 794 -19.69 -22.95 0.51
C THR A 794 -19.09 -22.46 -0.81
N ALA A 795 -18.71 -21.19 -0.89
CA ALA A 795 -17.94 -20.66 -2.02
C ALA A 795 -17.00 -19.54 -1.58
N ARG A 796 -15.99 -19.26 -2.41
CA ARG A 796 -14.97 -18.23 -2.17
C ARG A 796 -15.09 -17.11 -3.20
N PRO A 797 -15.97 -16.10 -2.98
CA PRO A 797 -16.35 -15.16 -4.01
C PRO A 797 -15.32 -14.07 -4.31
N GLN A 798 -15.42 -13.50 -5.51
CA GLN A 798 -14.91 -12.19 -5.88
C GLN A 798 -16.09 -11.22 -6.08
N PHE A 799 -16.21 -10.19 -5.27
CA PHE A 799 -17.22 -9.14 -5.44
C PHE A 799 -16.71 -8.06 -6.39
N ILE A 800 -17.54 -7.75 -7.39
CA ILE A 800 -17.30 -6.70 -8.39
C ILE A 800 -18.33 -5.60 -8.23
N THR A 801 -17.84 -4.36 -8.27
CA THR A 801 -18.62 -3.13 -8.39
C THR A 801 -18.10 -2.34 -9.60
N PRO A 802 -18.85 -1.33 -10.08
CA PRO A 802 -18.37 -0.47 -11.17
C PRO A 802 -17.03 0.20 -10.89
N GLU A 803 -16.72 0.50 -9.62
CA GLU A 803 -15.48 1.15 -9.21
C GLU A 803 -14.29 0.18 -9.18
N ILE A 804 -14.52 -1.11 -8.88
CA ILE A 804 -13.46 -2.12 -8.80
C ILE A 804 -12.99 -2.50 -10.20
N ASN A 805 -13.91 -2.94 -11.06
CA ASN A 805 -13.59 -3.33 -12.43
C ASN A 805 -14.80 -3.05 -13.34
N PRO A 806 -14.84 -1.87 -14.01
CA PRO A 806 -15.96 -1.47 -14.85
C PRO A 806 -16.25 -2.45 -16.00
N SER A 807 -15.22 -3.02 -16.63
CA SER A 807 -15.38 -3.92 -17.77
C SER A 807 -16.03 -5.24 -17.35
N ILE A 808 -15.57 -5.84 -16.24
CA ILE A 808 -16.17 -7.06 -15.70
C ILE A 808 -17.58 -6.82 -15.16
N TYR A 809 -17.83 -5.65 -14.56
CA TYR A 809 -19.18 -5.27 -14.14
C TYR A 809 -20.13 -5.25 -15.34
N ARG A 810 -19.77 -4.60 -16.46
CA ARG A 810 -20.59 -4.60 -17.70
C ARG A 810 -20.82 -6.00 -18.27
N ILE A 811 -19.80 -6.87 -18.25
CA ILE A 811 -19.96 -8.27 -18.68
C ILE A 811 -20.96 -9.01 -17.80
N LEU A 812 -20.84 -8.87 -16.48
CA LEU A 812 -21.74 -9.52 -15.53
C LEU A 812 -23.17 -8.97 -15.63
N GLU A 813 -23.32 -7.66 -15.73
CA GLU A 813 -24.62 -6.99 -15.92
C GLU A 813 -25.32 -7.52 -17.17
N ARG A 814 -24.62 -7.50 -18.31
CA ARG A 814 -25.17 -8.01 -19.57
C ARG A 814 -25.44 -9.52 -19.53
N TYR A 815 -24.57 -10.30 -18.91
CA TYR A 815 -24.78 -11.74 -18.73
C TYR A 815 -25.99 -12.03 -17.83
N ASN A 816 -26.20 -11.24 -16.78
CA ASN A 816 -27.36 -11.33 -15.89
C ASN A 816 -28.65 -10.96 -16.62
N GLU A 817 -28.65 -9.95 -17.49
CA GLU A 817 -29.81 -9.63 -18.33
C GLU A 817 -30.19 -10.79 -19.27
N LEU A 818 -29.20 -11.47 -19.84
CA LEU A 818 -29.40 -12.57 -20.77
C LEU A 818 -29.85 -13.88 -20.08
N THR A 819 -29.37 -14.14 -18.87
CA THR A 819 -29.50 -15.46 -18.22
C THR A 819 -30.28 -15.45 -16.91
N GLY A 820 -30.45 -14.29 -16.27
CA GLY A 820 -30.96 -14.14 -14.91
C GLY A 820 -29.97 -14.54 -13.80
N ILE A 821 -28.70 -14.81 -14.15
CA ILE A 821 -27.64 -15.27 -13.24
C ILE A 821 -26.56 -14.18 -13.10
N PRO A 822 -26.34 -13.62 -11.89
CA PRO A 822 -25.38 -12.54 -11.67
C PRO A 822 -23.97 -13.06 -11.29
N VAL A 823 -23.61 -14.26 -11.76
CA VAL A 823 -22.41 -14.99 -11.33
C VAL A 823 -21.74 -15.71 -12.50
N LEU A 824 -20.42 -15.53 -12.62
CA LEU A 824 -19.58 -16.28 -13.56
C LEU A 824 -18.50 -17.07 -12.81
N VAL A 825 -17.97 -18.10 -13.45
CA VAL A 825 -16.73 -18.75 -13.04
C VAL A 825 -15.58 -17.77 -13.21
N ASN A 826 -14.74 -17.62 -12.18
CA ASN A 826 -13.42 -17.01 -12.26
C ASN A 826 -12.36 -18.04 -11.85
N THR A 827 -11.42 -18.31 -12.75
CA THR A 827 -10.21 -19.09 -12.47
C THR A 827 -9.00 -18.48 -13.14
N SER A 828 -7.81 -18.73 -12.61
CA SER A 828 -6.58 -18.15 -13.12
C SER A 828 -6.31 -18.54 -14.57
N PHE A 829 -5.79 -17.62 -15.39
CA PHE A 829 -5.36 -17.94 -16.74
C PHE A 829 -3.88 -18.40 -16.74
N ASN A 830 -3.68 -19.71 -16.79
CA ASN A 830 -2.37 -20.37 -16.83
C ASN A 830 -2.47 -21.85 -17.23
N MET A 831 -1.41 -22.43 -17.78
CA MET A 831 -1.32 -23.89 -17.94
C MET A 831 -0.90 -24.55 -16.62
N HIS A 832 -0.93 -25.88 -16.56
CA HIS A 832 -0.58 -26.62 -15.34
C HIS A 832 0.84 -26.30 -14.85
N GLU A 833 0.95 -26.04 -13.54
CA GLU A 833 2.19 -25.64 -12.84
C GLU A 833 2.88 -24.35 -13.33
N GLU A 834 2.26 -23.57 -14.23
CA GLU A 834 2.76 -22.25 -14.64
C GLU A 834 2.21 -21.11 -13.75
N PRO A 835 2.93 -19.97 -13.64
CA PRO A 835 2.37 -18.72 -13.10
C PRO A 835 1.21 -18.19 -13.98
N ILE A 836 0.35 -17.33 -13.42
CA ILE A 836 -0.64 -16.53 -14.18
C ILE A 836 0.07 -15.81 -15.34
N VAL A 837 -0.54 -15.81 -16.54
CA VAL A 837 0.01 -15.14 -17.72
C VAL A 837 0.23 -13.65 -17.46
N CYS A 838 1.37 -13.11 -17.90
CA CYS A 838 1.73 -11.71 -17.67
C CYS A 838 1.62 -10.90 -18.97
N SER A 839 2.36 -11.32 -20.01
CA SER A 839 2.43 -10.64 -21.30
C SER A 839 1.40 -11.14 -22.33
N PRO A 840 1.10 -10.36 -23.39
CA PRO A 840 0.27 -10.82 -24.50
C PRO A 840 0.77 -12.14 -25.10
N LYS A 841 2.10 -12.29 -25.23
CA LYS A 841 2.74 -13.52 -25.71
C LYS A 841 2.48 -14.71 -24.79
N ASP A 842 2.49 -14.51 -23.46
CA ASP A 842 2.14 -15.56 -22.50
C ASP A 842 0.67 -15.98 -22.65
N ALA A 843 -0.23 -15.01 -22.83
CA ALA A 843 -1.66 -15.26 -22.97
C ALA A 843 -1.97 -16.04 -24.26
N ILE A 844 -1.39 -15.65 -25.39
CA ILE A 844 -1.51 -16.35 -26.67
C ILE A 844 -0.97 -17.78 -26.57
N ARG A 845 0.24 -17.96 -26.00
CA ARG A 845 0.82 -19.30 -25.78
C ARG A 845 -0.12 -20.19 -24.97
N ALA A 846 -0.64 -19.67 -23.86
CA ALA A 846 -1.55 -20.40 -22.98
C ALA A 846 -2.87 -20.72 -23.69
N TYR A 847 -3.43 -19.77 -24.45
CA TYR A 847 -4.66 -19.97 -25.24
C TYR A 847 -4.49 -21.07 -26.29
N LEU A 848 -3.43 -21.01 -27.11
CA LEU A 848 -3.14 -22.02 -28.14
C LEU A 848 -2.92 -23.41 -27.53
N SER A 849 -2.24 -23.48 -26.37
CA SER A 849 -1.96 -24.74 -25.67
C SER A 849 -3.21 -25.38 -25.04
N SER A 850 -4.09 -24.55 -24.48
CA SER A 850 -5.35 -25.00 -23.86
C SER A 850 -6.47 -25.22 -24.87
N ARG A 851 -6.33 -24.67 -26.08
CA ARG A 851 -7.35 -24.65 -27.12
C ARG A 851 -8.70 -24.21 -26.57
N LEU A 852 -8.76 -23.17 -25.74
CA LEU A 852 -10.02 -22.60 -25.24
C LEU A 852 -10.83 -22.02 -26.40
N ASP A 853 -12.12 -21.70 -26.18
CA ASP A 853 -13.01 -21.30 -27.28
C ASP A 853 -12.61 -19.93 -27.83
N TYR A 854 -12.42 -18.94 -26.96
CA TYR A 854 -12.01 -17.59 -27.35
C TYR A 854 -10.94 -17.00 -26.44
N LEU A 855 -10.11 -16.12 -27.02
CA LEU A 855 -9.22 -15.21 -26.29
C LEU A 855 -9.72 -13.78 -26.47
N ALA A 856 -10.25 -13.21 -25.39
CA ALA A 856 -10.56 -11.79 -25.30
C ALA A 856 -9.32 -11.05 -24.79
N MET A 857 -8.63 -10.33 -25.69
CA MET A 857 -7.41 -9.56 -25.40
C MET A 857 -7.66 -8.08 -25.65
N GLY A 858 -7.94 -7.32 -24.57
CA GLY A 858 -8.40 -5.94 -24.70
C GLY A 858 -9.63 -5.84 -25.62
N PRO A 859 -9.61 -4.98 -26.65
CA PRO A 859 -10.73 -4.87 -27.60
C PRO A 859 -10.74 -5.97 -28.67
N PHE A 860 -9.82 -6.94 -28.62
CA PHE A 860 -9.69 -7.98 -29.64
C PHE A 860 -10.30 -9.30 -29.17
N LEU A 861 -11.01 -9.98 -30.07
CA LEU A 861 -11.49 -11.34 -29.88
C LEU A 861 -10.78 -12.25 -30.87
N ALA A 862 -9.99 -13.20 -30.35
CA ALA A 862 -9.23 -14.15 -31.15
C ALA A 862 -9.81 -15.57 -31.07
N THR A 863 -9.70 -16.29 -32.19
CA THR A 863 -10.16 -17.67 -32.41
C THR A 863 -9.14 -18.47 -33.19
N ILE A 864 -9.09 -19.78 -32.97
CA ILE A 864 -8.31 -20.70 -33.80
C ILE A 864 -9.18 -21.11 -35.00
N LYS A 865 -8.67 -21.00 -36.24
CA LYS A 865 -9.36 -21.49 -37.44
C LYS A 865 -9.65 -22.99 -37.29
N SER A 866 -10.91 -23.38 -37.44
CA SER A 866 -11.29 -24.79 -37.52
C SER A 866 -10.71 -25.42 -38.79
N GLU A 867 -9.89 -26.47 -38.66
CA GLU A 867 -9.56 -27.37 -39.77
C GLU A 867 -10.82 -28.18 -40.14
N THR A 868 -11.78 -27.56 -40.84
CA THR A 868 -12.89 -28.27 -41.52
C THR A 868 -13.64 -27.36 -42.48
N GLN A 869 -13.12 -27.28 -43.71
CA GLN A 869 -13.86 -27.23 -44.98
C GLN A 869 -12.85 -27.24 -46.16
N GLN A 870 -12.10 -28.34 -46.25
CA GLN A 870 -11.48 -28.81 -47.49
C GLN A 870 -11.79 -30.30 -47.57
N ASP A 871 -13.02 -30.59 -48.00
CA ASP A 871 -13.45 -31.81 -48.69
C ASP A 871 -15.00 -31.81 -48.67
N GLU A 872 -15.59 -31.06 -49.60
CA GLU A 872 -16.83 -31.40 -50.32
C GLU A 872 -16.81 -30.75 -51.72
#